data_AF-A0A1A7YXL7-F1
#
_entry.id   AF-A0A1A7YXL7-F1
#
_cell.length_a   1.000
_cell.length_b   1.000
_cell.length_c   1.000
_cell.angle_alpha   90.00
_cell.angle_beta   90.00
_cell.angle_gamma   90.00
#
_symmetry.space_group_name_H-M   'P 1'
#
loop_
_entity.id
_entity.type
_entity.pdbx_description
1 polymer ?
#
loop_
_entity_poly.entity_id
_entity_poly.type
_entity_poly.pdbx_seq_one_letter_code
_entity_poly.pdbx_strand_id
1 'polypeptide(L)'
;MLEADADLTGGEVEGEAEANMGSRDLNAEVMRLTLELQEATEEKLQAARYGLVVLEESSVLKVKHRQLEEEHESLKLELQQIKEAFADSVSSQKRAAADGECREESLLQETATKEAAMATRMEEVQGELKQARLALGNAHAETERLGVLSAHLKKECECLEAEKGHLRDEMKEYKVRELRQLQDNSELEEENISLQKQVSLLKENQIEFESIKLELSQKNEEQEEQRAQLEEAARLREIAERQLEEALEALKEEREQKNSLRRELSALTLNPFDSVGNLELHLEQLDDSQEEGQGGEGENQDDSNNNSSGSAHSSSSKSNGLINRYSTSRSSDMFLRAPASGLVSDLLSELHFSDSQKLKQQLLQAERDKSSLTSKVEELQMQLMMSKQALSQQEDRVGSLTQQLEAVQNPDVENRHEEETGDDGTAAFDYEVDTKSKEVLEARMRASSEELLKLRDELSQAGARYNTLEQRYKQEKDRWRGEAQELADKIRQCIKSSKQDQERISELEKEIGATRKVATDSEGHLNVAQEELLAFSEELSNLYHHICVCNNLTPKRVTLDYYRDGARASGGGSGRRSHHVFSQQNSQRKPRANDMFVSKASALHFMGEVDSAGASGDALTCPGSPTLDFRDPSNVSNLVAVIRCQIKHLRVAVDLCRQKGVMPYSGLSSSAEAERDTESLMEEVLKLKSLLSTKREQIATLRTVLKANKQTAELALSNLKTKYETEKSMVSETMMKLRNELKALKEDAATFSSLRVMFASRCDQYVTQLDEMQR
;
A
#
# COMPACT_ATOMS: atom_id res chain seq x y z
N MET A 1 62.33 -70.09 -107.16
CA MET A 1 62.18 -70.83 -108.44
C MET A 1 63.42 -70.45 -109.24
N LEU A 2 64.49 -71.27 -109.34
CA LEU A 2 64.59 -72.72 -109.65
C LEU A 2 63.84 -73.02 -110.95
N GLU A 3 64.40 -73.59 -112.03
CA GLU A 3 65.69 -74.30 -112.35
C GLU A 3 66.30 -73.74 -113.68
N ALA A 4 67.58 -73.92 -114.11
CA ALA A 4 68.33 -75.13 -114.55
C ALA A 4 67.59 -75.94 -115.66
N ASP A 5 68.20 -76.51 -116.72
CA ASP A 5 69.61 -76.71 -117.13
C ASP A 5 69.73 -77.04 -118.66
N ALA A 6 70.95 -76.97 -119.23
CA ALA A 6 71.61 -77.85 -120.26
C ALA A 6 70.87 -78.32 -121.57
N ASP A 7 71.48 -78.70 -122.71
CA ASP A 7 72.86 -78.64 -123.26
C ASP A 7 72.90 -79.05 -124.78
N LEU A 8 73.96 -78.64 -125.52
CA LEU A 8 74.81 -79.38 -126.54
C LEU A 8 74.16 -80.25 -127.68
N THR A 9 74.74 -80.58 -128.86
CA THR A 9 76.02 -80.32 -129.59
C THR A 9 75.97 -80.87 -131.05
N GLY A 10 76.91 -80.44 -131.90
CA GLY A 10 77.48 -81.24 -133.03
C GLY A 10 76.87 -81.00 -134.43
N GLY A 11 77.60 -81.14 -135.55
CA GLY A 11 79.03 -81.43 -135.81
C GLY A 11 79.36 -81.11 -137.29
N GLU A 12 80.56 -80.58 -137.59
CA GLU A 12 81.69 -81.26 -138.28
C GLU A 12 81.67 -81.24 -139.83
N VAL A 13 82.80 -81.59 -140.45
CA VAL A 13 83.32 -81.05 -141.74
C VAL A 13 83.54 -82.16 -142.79
N GLU A 14 83.65 -81.76 -144.08
CA GLU A 14 84.47 -82.32 -145.18
C GLU A 14 83.74 -82.76 -146.47
N GLY A 15 84.41 -82.59 -147.63
CA GLY A 15 84.02 -83.13 -148.93
C GLY A 15 84.40 -82.28 -150.16
N GLU A 16 85.56 -82.53 -150.77
CA GLU A 16 86.02 -81.89 -152.02
C GLU A 16 85.42 -82.56 -153.29
N ALA A 17 85.22 -81.81 -154.39
CA ALA A 17 85.53 -82.23 -155.77
C ALA A 17 85.24 -81.18 -156.88
N GLU A 18 86.26 -80.92 -157.71
CA GLU A 18 86.23 -80.58 -159.16
C GLU A 18 85.46 -79.37 -159.74
N ALA A 19 86.25 -78.31 -159.97
CA ALA A 19 86.51 -77.72 -161.30
C ALA A 19 85.42 -76.92 -162.07
N ASN A 20 85.58 -75.58 -161.96
CA ASN A 20 85.50 -74.62 -163.07
C ASN A 20 84.13 -74.00 -163.49
N MET A 21 83.40 -73.42 -162.52
CA MET A 21 82.50 -72.25 -162.76
C MET A 21 82.69 -71.10 -161.73
N GLY A 22 83.76 -71.16 -160.92
CA GLY A 22 83.96 -70.40 -159.67
C GLY A 22 84.24 -68.89 -159.75
N SER A 23 83.50 -68.13 -160.57
CA SER A 23 83.56 -66.66 -160.60
C SER A 23 82.17 -65.98 -160.57
N ARG A 24 81.09 -66.71 -160.88
CA ARG A 24 79.72 -66.19 -160.76
C ARG A 24 79.10 -66.48 -159.38
N ASP A 25 79.32 -67.66 -158.84
CA ASP A 25 78.64 -68.10 -157.61
C ASP A 25 79.16 -67.35 -156.36
N LEU A 26 80.46 -67.00 -156.33
CA LEU A 26 81.03 -66.12 -155.30
C LEU A 26 80.40 -64.71 -155.29
N ASN A 27 80.06 -64.15 -156.46
CA ASN A 27 79.38 -62.87 -156.53
C ASN A 27 77.89 -62.98 -156.13
N ALA A 28 77.22 -64.07 -156.47
CA ALA A 28 75.85 -64.35 -156.02
C ALA A 28 75.79 -64.51 -154.49
N GLU A 29 76.76 -65.22 -153.91
CA GLU A 29 76.84 -65.45 -152.47
C GLU A 29 77.21 -64.17 -151.69
N VAL A 30 78.11 -63.33 -152.21
CA VAL A 30 78.35 -62.00 -151.65
C VAL A 30 77.10 -61.12 -151.71
N MET A 31 76.30 -61.18 -152.79
CA MET A 31 75.02 -60.46 -152.86
C MET A 31 73.98 -61.01 -151.87
N ARG A 32 73.89 -62.34 -151.69
CA ARG A 32 73.03 -62.98 -150.68
C ARG A 32 73.40 -62.53 -149.27
N LEU A 33 74.68 -62.62 -148.91
CA LEU A 33 75.19 -62.18 -147.61
C LEU A 33 75.07 -60.66 -147.40
N THR A 34 75.13 -59.85 -148.47
CA THR A 34 74.88 -58.41 -148.38
C THR A 34 73.41 -58.11 -148.12
N LEU A 35 72.49 -58.84 -148.76
CA LEU A 35 71.05 -58.74 -148.50
C LEU A 35 70.68 -59.23 -147.10
N GLU A 36 71.19 -60.38 -146.65
CA GLU A 36 70.95 -60.88 -145.30
C GLU A 36 71.57 -59.97 -144.22
N LEU A 37 72.75 -59.39 -144.50
CA LEU A 37 73.31 -58.35 -143.62
C LEU A 37 72.42 -57.10 -143.62
N GLN A 38 71.88 -56.70 -144.77
CA GLN A 38 70.98 -55.56 -144.85
C GLN A 38 69.67 -55.82 -144.10
N GLU A 39 69.01 -56.94 -144.32
CA GLU A 39 67.82 -57.39 -143.58
C GLU A 39 68.12 -57.46 -142.08
N ALA A 40 69.22 -58.08 -141.64
CA ALA A 40 69.63 -58.10 -140.24
C ALA A 40 69.94 -56.71 -139.66
N THR A 41 70.40 -55.74 -140.48
CA THR A 41 70.56 -54.34 -140.05
C THR A 41 69.24 -53.58 -140.00
N GLU A 42 68.30 -53.87 -140.91
CA GLU A 42 66.96 -53.28 -140.93
C GLU A 42 66.12 -53.83 -139.76
N GLU A 43 66.19 -55.14 -139.47
CA GLU A 43 65.62 -55.77 -138.27
C GLU A 43 66.25 -55.21 -136.99
N LYS A 44 67.59 -55.03 -136.93
CA LYS A 44 68.23 -54.36 -135.80
C LYS A 44 67.77 -52.92 -135.64
N LEU A 45 67.60 -52.16 -136.73
CA LEU A 45 67.08 -50.80 -136.71
C LEU A 45 65.61 -50.77 -136.28
N GLN A 46 64.81 -51.74 -136.70
CA GLN A 46 63.41 -51.87 -136.32
C GLN A 46 63.26 -52.28 -134.85
N ALA A 47 64.07 -53.22 -134.37
CA ALA A 47 64.16 -53.59 -132.95
C ALA A 47 64.67 -52.42 -132.08
N ALA A 48 65.64 -51.63 -132.57
CA ALA A 48 66.09 -50.42 -131.88
C ALA A 48 65.01 -49.32 -131.86
N ARG A 49 64.22 -49.16 -132.93
CA ARG A 49 63.08 -48.23 -132.97
C ARG A 49 61.97 -48.66 -132.01
N TYR A 50 61.57 -49.93 -132.00
CA TYR A 50 60.60 -50.44 -131.03
C TYR A 50 61.16 -50.37 -129.60
N GLY A 51 62.44 -50.66 -129.39
CA GLY A 51 63.11 -50.50 -128.11
C GLY A 51 63.10 -49.06 -127.60
N LEU A 52 63.32 -48.07 -128.49
CA LEU A 52 63.22 -46.65 -128.16
C LEU A 52 61.79 -46.26 -127.77
N VAL A 53 60.78 -46.65 -128.56
CA VAL A 53 59.37 -46.37 -128.25
C VAL A 53 58.96 -47.00 -126.91
N VAL A 54 59.36 -48.25 -126.65
CA VAL A 54 59.10 -48.93 -125.37
C VAL A 54 59.83 -48.24 -124.20
N LEU A 55 61.04 -47.71 -124.41
CA LEU A 55 61.76 -46.93 -123.40
C LEU A 55 61.12 -45.56 -123.15
N GLU A 56 60.64 -44.88 -124.20
CA GLU A 56 59.90 -43.62 -124.10
C GLU A 56 58.58 -43.82 -123.36
N GLU A 57 57.78 -44.82 -123.75
CA GLU A 57 56.55 -45.22 -123.06
C GLU A 57 56.83 -45.63 -121.61
N SER A 58 57.88 -46.41 -121.35
CA SER A 58 58.33 -46.78 -119.99
C SER A 58 58.72 -45.53 -119.17
N SER A 59 59.36 -44.54 -119.79
CA SER A 59 59.72 -43.29 -119.11
C SER A 59 58.49 -42.45 -118.76
N VAL A 60 57.52 -42.34 -119.68
CA VAL A 60 56.24 -41.65 -119.46
C VAL A 60 55.40 -42.36 -118.39
N LEU A 61 55.35 -43.70 -118.42
CA LEU A 61 54.71 -44.51 -117.39
C LEU A 61 55.35 -44.31 -116.01
N LYS A 62 56.69 -44.27 -115.92
CA LYS A 62 57.41 -43.99 -114.66
C LYS A 62 57.14 -42.58 -114.12
N VAL A 63 57.06 -41.57 -115.00
CA VAL A 63 56.71 -40.20 -114.59
C VAL A 63 55.27 -40.14 -114.07
N LYS A 64 54.31 -40.74 -114.79
CA LYS A 64 52.91 -40.82 -114.35
C LYS A 64 52.76 -41.61 -113.04
N HIS A 65 53.51 -42.70 -112.87
CA HIS A 65 53.48 -43.48 -111.64
C HIS A 65 53.97 -42.65 -110.45
N ARG A 66 55.12 -41.96 -110.59
CA ARG A 66 55.63 -41.06 -109.55
C ARG A 66 54.65 -39.94 -109.21
N GLN A 67 54.01 -39.32 -110.21
CA GLN A 67 52.98 -38.30 -109.99
C GLN A 67 51.80 -38.87 -109.19
N LEU A 68 51.33 -40.07 -109.51
CA LEU A 68 50.28 -40.75 -108.75
C LEU A 68 50.72 -41.16 -107.33
N GLU A 69 52.00 -41.50 -107.11
CA GLU A 69 52.57 -41.75 -105.77
C GLU A 69 52.63 -40.45 -104.94
N GLU A 70 53.08 -39.34 -105.54
CA GLU A 70 53.12 -38.01 -104.92
C GLU A 70 51.70 -37.51 -104.57
N GLU A 71 50.73 -37.66 -105.49
CA GLU A 71 49.31 -37.37 -105.26
C GLU A 71 48.71 -38.27 -104.17
N HIS A 72 49.04 -39.57 -104.16
CA HIS A 72 48.58 -40.51 -103.13
C HIS A 72 49.08 -40.15 -101.74
N GLU A 73 50.39 -39.86 -101.58
CA GLU A 73 50.93 -39.45 -100.29
C GLU A 73 50.43 -38.06 -99.86
N SER A 74 50.17 -37.14 -100.79
CA SER A 74 49.51 -35.86 -100.49
C SER A 74 48.09 -36.07 -99.95
N LEU A 75 47.25 -36.84 -100.66
CA LEU A 75 45.89 -37.16 -100.24
C LEU A 75 45.83 -37.91 -98.90
N LYS A 76 46.83 -38.74 -98.62
CA LYS A 76 47.00 -39.47 -97.36
C LYS A 76 47.37 -38.54 -96.19
N LEU A 77 48.22 -37.54 -96.42
CA LEU A 77 48.52 -36.48 -95.45
C LEU A 77 47.31 -35.58 -95.20
N GLU A 78 46.60 -35.16 -96.24
CA GLU A 78 45.34 -34.41 -96.12
C GLU A 78 44.29 -35.20 -95.33
N LEU A 79 44.12 -36.49 -95.64
CA LEU A 79 43.22 -37.38 -94.90
C LEU A 79 43.62 -37.53 -93.43
N GLN A 80 44.92 -37.55 -93.12
CA GLN A 80 45.40 -37.57 -91.73
C GLN A 80 45.09 -36.25 -91.02
N GLN A 81 45.39 -35.10 -91.63
CA GLN A 81 45.09 -33.78 -91.07
C GLN A 81 43.58 -33.59 -90.83
N ILE A 82 42.73 -34.04 -91.75
CA ILE A 82 41.27 -34.01 -91.60
C ILE A 82 40.82 -34.92 -90.45
N LYS A 83 41.42 -36.11 -90.28
CA LYS A 83 41.11 -37.01 -89.14
C LYS A 83 41.52 -36.41 -87.80
N GLU A 84 42.69 -35.78 -87.72
CA GLU A 84 43.19 -35.11 -86.52
C GLU A 84 42.31 -33.90 -86.16
N ALA A 85 42.02 -33.02 -87.12
CA ALA A 85 41.11 -31.89 -86.93
C ALA A 85 39.69 -32.32 -86.54
N PHE A 86 39.18 -33.43 -87.09
CA PHE A 86 37.90 -34.01 -86.69
C PHE A 86 37.94 -34.57 -85.25
N ALA A 87 39.01 -35.29 -84.88
CA ALA A 87 39.19 -35.79 -83.52
C ALA A 87 39.28 -34.64 -82.49
N ASP A 88 40.01 -33.58 -82.81
CA ASP A 88 40.10 -32.38 -81.99
C ASP A 88 38.75 -31.67 -81.87
N SER A 89 38.02 -31.50 -82.97
CA SER A 89 36.66 -30.93 -82.98
C SER A 89 35.69 -31.74 -82.11
N VAL A 90 35.67 -33.07 -82.25
CA VAL A 90 34.84 -33.96 -81.43
C VAL A 90 35.28 -33.93 -79.96
N SER A 91 36.57 -33.86 -79.64
CA SER A 91 37.05 -33.75 -78.26
C SER A 91 36.69 -32.41 -77.61
N SER A 92 36.69 -31.33 -78.41
CA SER A 92 36.30 -29.99 -78.00
C SER A 92 34.80 -29.92 -77.75
N GLN A 93 33.99 -30.47 -78.66
CA GLN A 93 32.53 -30.57 -78.49
C GLN A 93 32.15 -31.40 -77.26
N LYS A 94 32.82 -32.54 -77.02
CA LYS A 94 32.60 -33.36 -75.82
C LYS A 94 32.94 -32.62 -74.53
N ARG A 95 34.04 -31.85 -74.49
CA ARG A 95 34.39 -31.01 -73.33
C ARG A 95 33.37 -29.90 -73.14
N ALA A 96 33.00 -29.17 -74.19
CA ALA A 96 32.00 -28.11 -74.11
C ALA A 96 30.61 -28.62 -73.67
N ALA A 97 30.23 -29.83 -74.06
CA ALA A 97 29.02 -30.50 -73.56
C ALA A 97 29.13 -30.84 -72.07
N ALA A 98 30.22 -31.49 -71.65
CA ALA A 98 30.45 -31.84 -70.25
C ALA A 98 30.57 -30.59 -69.34
N ASP A 99 31.21 -29.51 -69.80
CA ASP A 99 31.28 -28.22 -69.09
C ASP A 99 29.87 -27.58 -68.97
N GLY A 100 29.02 -27.78 -69.99
CA GLY A 100 27.61 -27.39 -69.97
C GLY A 100 26.80 -28.19 -68.95
N GLU A 101 26.90 -29.52 -68.98
CA GLU A 101 26.25 -30.44 -68.05
C GLU A 101 26.67 -30.13 -66.59
N CYS A 102 27.98 -30.04 -66.31
CA CYS A 102 28.49 -29.67 -64.98
C CYS A 102 27.98 -28.30 -64.50
N ARG A 103 27.82 -27.33 -65.41
CA ARG A 103 27.28 -26.00 -65.09
C ARG A 103 25.79 -26.06 -64.77
N GLU A 104 25.02 -26.85 -65.52
CA GLU A 104 23.59 -27.07 -65.25
C GLU A 104 23.39 -27.81 -63.93
N GLU A 105 24.15 -28.88 -63.66
CA GLU A 105 24.16 -29.58 -62.37
C GLU A 105 24.49 -28.64 -61.20
N SER A 106 25.50 -27.77 -61.36
CA SER A 106 25.86 -26.77 -60.34
C SER A 106 24.72 -25.78 -60.05
N LEU A 107 24.02 -25.31 -61.09
CA LEU A 107 22.87 -24.40 -60.94
C LEU A 107 21.66 -25.10 -60.31
N LEU A 108 21.42 -26.37 -60.64
CA LEU A 108 20.39 -27.19 -60.01
C LEU A 108 20.70 -27.45 -58.53
N GLN A 109 21.96 -27.74 -58.18
CA GLN A 109 22.40 -27.91 -56.79
C GLN A 109 22.29 -26.59 -56.01
N GLU A 110 22.67 -25.45 -56.60
CA GLU A 110 22.49 -24.13 -56.00
C GLU A 110 21.00 -23.81 -55.78
N THR A 111 20.13 -24.19 -56.71
CA THR A 111 18.68 -24.02 -56.59
C THR A 111 18.10 -24.91 -55.48
N ALA A 112 18.44 -26.20 -55.46
CA ALA A 112 17.97 -27.14 -54.45
C ALA A 112 18.45 -26.78 -53.03
N THR A 113 19.69 -26.30 -52.88
CA THR A 113 20.20 -25.84 -51.57
C THR A 113 19.54 -24.55 -51.11
N LYS A 114 19.23 -23.61 -52.02
CA LYS A 114 18.42 -22.42 -51.72
C LYS A 114 16.99 -22.79 -51.33
N GLU A 115 16.34 -23.69 -52.05
CA GLU A 115 14.99 -24.18 -51.72
C GLU A 115 14.95 -24.86 -50.34
N ALA A 116 15.92 -25.72 -50.04
CA ALA A 116 16.06 -26.35 -48.72
C ALA A 116 16.25 -25.31 -47.60
N ALA A 117 17.13 -24.32 -47.78
CA ALA A 117 17.36 -23.26 -46.79
C ALA A 117 16.15 -22.34 -46.61
N MET A 118 15.35 -22.12 -47.67
CA MET A 118 14.09 -21.38 -47.57
C MET A 118 13.01 -22.22 -46.89
N ALA A 119 12.99 -23.54 -47.09
CA ALA A 119 12.09 -24.46 -46.39
C ALA A 119 12.38 -24.51 -44.88
N THR A 120 13.64 -24.69 -44.46
CA THR A 120 13.99 -24.67 -43.02
C THR A 120 13.63 -23.32 -42.38
N ARG A 121 13.92 -22.21 -43.06
CA ARG A 121 13.53 -20.87 -42.57
C ARG A 121 12.02 -20.68 -42.46
N MET A 122 11.23 -21.27 -43.36
CA MET A 122 9.76 -21.26 -43.23
C MET A 122 9.29 -22.08 -42.04
N GLU A 123 9.93 -23.22 -41.74
CA GLU A 123 9.60 -24.04 -40.57
C GLU A 123 9.97 -23.35 -39.26
N GLU A 124 11.15 -22.72 -39.19
CA GLU A 124 11.61 -21.89 -38.07
C GLU A 124 10.60 -20.77 -37.76
N VAL A 125 10.27 -19.93 -38.75
CA VAL A 125 9.30 -18.82 -38.58
C VAL A 125 7.89 -19.32 -38.22
N GLN A 126 7.47 -20.49 -38.73
CA GLN A 126 6.22 -21.12 -38.29
C GLN A 126 6.28 -21.64 -36.85
N GLY A 127 7.45 -22.11 -36.39
CA GLY A 127 7.72 -22.48 -35.01
C GLY A 127 7.64 -21.27 -34.08
N GLU A 128 8.39 -20.22 -34.39
CA GLU A 128 8.37 -18.93 -33.68
C GLU A 128 6.95 -18.36 -33.58
N LEU A 129 6.18 -18.37 -34.68
CA LEU A 129 4.80 -17.90 -34.69
C LEU A 129 3.87 -18.73 -33.78
N LYS A 130 4.07 -20.05 -33.69
CA LYS A 130 3.33 -20.91 -32.76
C LYS A 130 3.74 -20.61 -31.31
N GLN A 131 5.03 -20.47 -31.03
CA GLN A 131 5.55 -20.16 -29.70
C GLN A 131 5.09 -18.78 -29.21
N ALA A 132 5.13 -17.74 -30.06
CA ALA A 132 4.64 -16.40 -29.75
C ALA A 132 3.14 -16.39 -29.44
N ARG A 133 2.33 -17.18 -30.17
CA ARG A 133 0.89 -17.35 -29.88
C ARG A 133 0.63 -18.02 -28.53
N LEU A 134 1.41 -19.04 -28.17
CA LEU A 134 1.33 -19.69 -26.86
C LEU A 134 1.75 -18.74 -25.73
N ALA A 135 2.83 -17.98 -25.91
CA ALA A 135 3.28 -16.98 -24.95
C ALA A 135 2.21 -15.88 -24.74
N LEU A 136 1.58 -15.40 -25.82
CA LEU A 136 0.48 -14.44 -25.75
C LEU A 136 -0.74 -15.00 -25.00
N GLY A 137 -1.11 -16.26 -25.26
CA GLY A 137 -2.21 -16.94 -24.54
C GLY A 137 -1.92 -17.06 -23.04
N ASN A 138 -0.70 -17.46 -22.67
CA ASN A 138 -0.28 -17.57 -21.28
C ASN A 138 -0.27 -16.19 -20.58
N ALA A 139 0.24 -15.14 -21.25
CA ALA A 139 0.22 -13.78 -20.72
C ALA A 139 -1.20 -13.23 -20.54
N HIS A 140 -2.13 -13.58 -21.44
CA HIS A 140 -3.53 -13.22 -21.30
C HIS A 140 -4.18 -13.90 -20.09
N ALA A 141 -4.01 -15.22 -19.94
CA ALA A 141 -4.53 -15.96 -18.78
C ALA A 141 -3.97 -15.45 -17.44
N GLU A 142 -2.68 -15.08 -17.41
CA GLU A 142 -2.07 -14.46 -16.22
C GLU A 142 -2.62 -13.06 -15.95
N THR A 143 -2.91 -12.27 -17.00
CA THR A 143 -3.56 -10.96 -16.86
C THR A 143 -4.98 -11.11 -16.30
N GLU A 144 -5.76 -12.09 -16.75
CA GLU A 144 -7.08 -12.40 -16.19
C GLU A 144 -6.97 -12.83 -14.72
N ARG A 145 -6.03 -13.71 -14.39
CA ARG A 145 -5.76 -14.16 -13.01
C ARG A 145 -5.40 -13.01 -12.07
N LEU A 146 -4.51 -12.11 -12.51
CA LEU A 146 -4.14 -10.89 -11.78
C LEU A 146 -5.32 -9.91 -11.68
N GLY A 147 -6.17 -9.82 -12.69
CA GLY A 147 -7.42 -9.05 -12.65
C GLY A 147 -8.38 -9.54 -11.57
N VAL A 148 -8.59 -10.86 -11.46
CA VAL A 148 -9.40 -11.48 -10.40
C VAL A 148 -8.80 -11.22 -9.01
N LEU A 149 -7.47 -11.39 -8.85
CA LEU A 149 -6.80 -11.10 -7.58
C LEU A 149 -6.89 -9.62 -7.19
N SER A 150 -6.75 -8.70 -8.15
CA SER A 150 -6.94 -7.26 -7.91
C SER A 150 -8.37 -6.93 -7.48
N ALA A 151 -9.38 -7.58 -8.09
CA ALA A 151 -10.78 -7.42 -7.69
C ALA A 151 -11.07 -8.00 -6.29
N HIS A 152 -10.38 -9.07 -5.88
CA HIS A 152 -10.46 -9.62 -4.52
C HIS A 152 -9.87 -8.64 -3.50
N LEU A 153 -8.63 -8.21 -3.70
CA LEU A 153 -7.93 -7.27 -2.82
C LEU A 153 -8.70 -5.94 -2.67
N LYS A 154 -9.35 -5.45 -3.74
CA LYS A 154 -10.23 -4.27 -3.66
C LYS A 154 -11.41 -4.47 -2.72
N LYS A 155 -12.10 -5.62 -2.79
CA LYS A 155 -13.19 -5.96 -1.88
C LYS A 155 -12.72 -6.10 -0.44
N GLU A 156 -11.55 -6.71 -0.22
CA GLU A 156 -10.96 -6.80 1.13
C GLU A 156 -10.64 -5.41 1.70
N CYS A 157 -10.08 -4.50 0.89
CA CYS A 157 -9.89 -3.10 1.27
C CYS A 157 -11.23 -2.40 1.59
N GLU A 158 -12.27 -2.57 0.76
CA GLU A 158 -13.61 -2.01 1.01
C GLU A 158 -14.21 -2.53 2.34
N CYS A 159 -14.05 -3.83 2.64
CA CYS A 159 -14.48 -4.41 3.91
C CYS A 159 -13.70 -3.85 5.11
N LEU A 160 -12.37 -3.73 5.01
CA LEU A 160 -11.52 -3.17 6.07
C LEU A 160 -11.79 -1.67 6.29
N GLU A 161 -12.14 -0.92 5.23
CA GLU A 161 -12.57 0.48 5.35
C GLU A 161 -13.92 0.62 6.04
N ALA A 162 -14.86 -0.30 5.80
CA ALA A 162 -16.14 -0.37 6.49
C ALA A 162 -15.97 -0.72 7.98
N GLU A 163 -15.13 -1.72 8.32
CA GLU A 163 -14.80 -2.08 9.70
C GLU A 163 -14.12 -0.93 10.44
N LYS A 164 -13.14 -0.27 9.80
CA LYS A 164 -12.53 0.98 10.30
C LYS A 164 -13.53 2.13 10.43
N GLY A 165 -14.61 2.13 9.65
CA GLY A 165 -15.77 3.01 9.84
C GLY A 165 -16.47 2.70 11.15
N HIS A 166 -16.93 1.45 11.30
CA HIS A 166 -17.65 0.96 12.47
C HIS A 166 -16.89 1.18 13.78
N LEU A 167 -15.61 0.78 13.87
CA LEU A 167 -14.76 0.98 15.04
C LEU A 167 -14.57 2.46 15.40
N ARG A 168 -14.58 3.38 14.42
CA ARG A 168 -14.54 4.83 14.68
C ARG A 168 -15.85 5.35 15.25
N ASP A 169 -16.98 4.73 14.93
CA ASP A 169 -18.29 5.12 15.46
C ASP A 169 -18.51 4.53 16.87
N GLU A 170 -18.10 3.29 17.12
CA GLU A 170 -18.02 2.72 18.47
C GLU A 170 -17.16 3.58 19.40
N MET A 171 -15.96 3.98 18.96
CA MET A 171 -15.08 4.87 19.74
C MET A 171 -15.71 6.23 20.05
N LYS A 172 -16.59 6.76 19.19
CA LYS A 172 -17.37 7.98 19.50
C LYS A 172 -18.44 7.67 20.55
N GLU A 173 -19.14 6.55 20.44
CA GLU A 173 -20.18 6.14 21.39
C GLU A 173 -19.59 5.93 22.79
N TYR A 174 -18.46 5.22 22.90
CA TYR A 174 -17.73 5.06 24.16
C TYR A 174 -17.32 6.41 24.76
N LYS A 175 -16.80 7.34 23.94
CA LYS A 175 -16.44 8.69 24.42
C LYS A 175 -17.66 9.50 24.90
N VAL A 176 -18.82 9.37 24.25
CA VAL A 176 -20.06 10.02 24.71
C VAL A 176 -20.58 9.38 26.00
N ARG A 177 -20.49 8.05 26.13
CA ARG A 177 -20.85 7.30 27.34
C ARG A 177 -19.94 7.67 28.52
N GLU A 178 -18.63 7.76 28.30
CA GLU A 178 -17.64 8.20 29.28
C GLU A 178 -17.91 9.64 29.75
N LEU A 179 -18.11 10.59 28.82
CA LEU A 179 -18.44 11.98 29.14
C LEU A 179 -19.72 12.09 29.99
N ARG A 180 -20.74 11.28 29.67
CA ARG A 180 -21.97 11.22 30.47
C ARG A 180 -21.72 10.67 31.88
N GLN A 181 -20.97 9.57 32.00
CA GLN A 181 -20.63 8.99 33.32
C GLN A 181 -19.80 9.96 34.17
N LEU A 182 -18.91 10.76 33.56
CA LEU A 182 -18.17 11.82 34.25
C LEU A 182 -19.09 12.95 34.73
N GLN A 183 -20.11 13.33 33.94
CA GLN A 183 -21.14 14.28 34.38
C GLN A 183 -21.97 13.71 35.53
N ASP A 184 -22.51 12.50 35.39
CA ASP A 184 -23.31 11.84 36.42
C ASP A 184 -22.52 11.72 37.75
N ASN A 185 -21.21 11.42 37.69
CA ASN A 185 -20.33 11.41 38.86
C ASN A 185 -20.13 12.80 39.49
N SER A 186 -19.95 13.85 38.66
CA SER A 186 -19.83 15.23 39.16
C SER A 186 -21.09 15.69 39.88
N GLU A 187 -22.27 15.35 39.36
CA GLU A 187 -23.56 15.64 39.99
C GLU A 187 -23.69 14.90 41.35
N LEU A 188 -23.27 13.64 41.43
CA LEU A 188 -23.24 12.87 42.69
C LEU A 188 -22.21 13.41 43.70
N GLU A 189 -21.06 13.91 43.25
CA GLU A 189 -20.06 14.57 44.12
C GLU A 189 -20.64 15.87 44.71
N GLU A 190 -21.33 16.68 43.91
CA GLU A 190 -22.01 17.90 44.37
C GLU A 190 -23.12 17.59 45.39
N GLU A 191 -23.96 16.57 45.14
CA GLU A 191 -24.98 16.10 46.09
C GLU A 191 -24.35 15.62 47.40
N ASN A 192 -23.25 14.85 47.34
CA ASN A 192 -22.55 14.35 48.52
C ASN A 192 -21.97 15.51 49.35
N ILE A 193 -21.33 16.48 48.71
CA ILE A 193 -20.83 17.71 49.37
C ILE A 193 -21.99 18.49 50.01
N SER A 194 -23.15 18.56 49.35
CA SER A 194 -24.36 19.21 49.89
C SER A 194 -24.88 18.50 51.15
N LEU A 195 -24.98 17.16 51.12
CA LEU A 195 -25.37 16.34 52.26
C LEU A 195 -24.38 16.45 53.42
N GLN A 196 -23.06 16.45 53.15
CA GLN A 196 -22.03 16.65 54.19
C GLN A 196 -22.15 18.02 54.86
N LYS A 197 -22.44 19.08 54.09
CA LYS A 197 -22.74 20.41 54.65
C LYS A 197 -23.99 20.39 55.52
N GLN A 198 -25.07 19.75 55.07
CA GLN A 198 -26.31 19.63 55.86
C GLN A 198 -26.10 18.86 57.17
N VAL A 199 -25.35 17.74 57.14
CA VAL A 199 -24.98 16.98 58.34
C VAL A 199 -24.13 17.81 59.29
N SER A 200 -23.22 18.65 58.76
CA SER A 200 -22.38 19.53 59.58
C SER A 200 -23.22 20.60 60.28
N LEU A 201 -24.14 21.25 59.57
CA LEU A 201 -25.09 22.22 60.13
C LEU A 201 -26.02 21.56 61.17
N LEU A 202 -26.46 20.32 60.96
CA LEU A 202 -27.27 19.60 61.96
C LEU A 202 -26.49 19.29 63.24
N LYS A 203 -25.18 18.99 63.15
CA LYS A 203 -24.31 18.82 64.31
C LYS A 203 -24.08 20.13 65.05
N GLU A 204 -23.89 21.23 64.33
CA GLU A 204 -23.76 22.57 64.91
C GLU A 204 -25.04 22.97 65.67
N ASN A 205 -26.21 22.88 65.04
CA ASN A 205 -27.51 23.10 65.68
C ASN A 205 -27.75 22.18 66.91
N GLN A 206 -27.26 20.94 66.89
CA GLN A 206 -27.37 20.01 68.03
C GLN A 206 -26.50 20.47 69.21
N ILE A 207 -25.29 20.99 68.95
CA ILE A 207 -24.43 21.57 69.99
C ILE A 207 -25.05 22.84 70.56
N GLU A 208 -25.60 23.72 69.71
CA GLU A 208 -26.33 24.92 70.16
C GLU A 208 -27.53 24.56 71.05
N PHE A 209 -28.32 23.55 70.66
CA PHE A 209 -29.46 23.09 71.46
C PHE A 209 -29.06 22.57 72.84
N GLU A 210 -28.02 21.75 72.94
CA GLU A 210 -27.51 21.27 74.23
C GLU A 210 -26.89 22.42 75.06
N SER A 211 -26.27 23.42 74.43
CA SER A 211 -25.80 24.64 75.12
C SER A 211 -26.96 25.43 75.75
N ILE A 212 -28.00 25.73 74.97
CA ILE A 212 -29.19 26.45 75.43
C ILE A 212 -29.92 25.66 76.54
N LYS A 213 -29.95 24.33 76.43
CA LYS A 213 -30.54 23.44 77.44
C LYS A 213 -29.76 23.45 78.76
N LEU A 214 -28.43 23.52 78.72
CA LEU A 214 -27.58 23.70 79.90
C LEU A 214 -27.79 25.08 80.53
N GLU A 215 -27.82 26.15 79.73
CA GLU A 215 -28.13 27.50 80.21
C GLU A 215 -29.51 27.59 80.87
N LEU A 216 -30.51 26.89 80.31
CA LEU A 216 -31.86 26.83 80.86
C LEU A 216 -31.93 26.02 82.17
N SER A 217 -31.13 24.96 82.32
CA SER A 217 -30.99 24.24 83.61
C SER A 217 -30.41 25.16 84.68
N GLN A 218 -29.28 25.83 84.38
CA GLN A 218 -28.64 26.78 85.29
C GLN A 218 -29.59 27.91 85.71
N LYS A 219 -30.38 28.44 84.77
CA LYS A 219 -31.38 29.48 85.05
C LYS A 219 -32.58 28.98 85.87
N ASN A 220 -32.95 27.70 85.74
CA ASN A 220 -33.96 27.08 86.59
C ASN A 220 -33.41 26.83 88.01
N GLU A 221 -32.18 26.37 88.15
CA GLU A 221 -31.46 26.21 89.43
C GLU A 221 -31.35 27.56 90.16
N GLU A 222 -30.90 28.63 89.49
CA GLU A 222 -30.92 30.01 90.02
C GLU A 222 -32.32 30.46 90.46
N GLN A 223 -33.37 30.07 89.73
CA GLN A 223 -34.74 30.41 90.08
C GLN A 223 -35.23 29.64 91.31
N GLU A 224 -34.85 28.37 91.46
CA GLU A 224 -35.17 27.54 92.63
C GLU A 224 -34.44 28.04 93.88
N GLU A 225 -33.17 28.43 93.77
CA GLU A 225 -32.44 29.11 94.86
C GLU A 225 -33.13 30.40 95.30
N GLN A 226 -33.56 31.25 94.34
CA GLN A 226 -34.29 32.48 94.64
C GLN A 226 -35.66 32.19 95.30
N ARG A 227 -36.37 31.14 94.89
CA ARG A 227 -37.61 30.71 95.55
C ARG A 227 -37.36 30.26 96.99
N ALA A 228 -36.34 29.43 97.23
CA ALA A 228 -35.97 28.98 98.57
C ALA A 228 -35.59 30.16 99.48
N GLN A 229 -34.86 31.16 98.96
CA GLN A 229 -34.54 32.40 99.69
C GLN A 229 -35.80 33.21 100.03
N LEU A 230 -36.78 33.29 99.11
CA LEU A 230 -38.06 33.96 99.35
C LEU A 230 -38.94 33.22 100.37
N GLU A 231 -38.95 31.90 100.34
CA GLU A 231 -39.66 31.06 101.32
C GLU A 231 -39.05 31.20 102.72
N GLU A 232 -37.73 31.19 102.85
CA GLU A 232 -37.06 31.39 104.13
C GLU A 232 -37.27 32.83 104.65
N ALA A 233 -37.22 33.84 103.77
CA ALA A 233 -37.57 35.22 104.13
C ALA A 233 -39.05 35.37 104.54
N ALA A 234 -39.96 34.55 104.00
CA ALA A 234 -41.34 34.50 104.44
C ALA A 234 -41.48 33.82 105.83
N ARG A 235 -40.80 32.69 106.06
CA ARG A 235 -40.76 32.02 107.38
C ARG A 235 -40.20 32.92 108.47
N LEU A 236 -39.11 33.64 108.19
CA LEU A 236 -38.54 34.63 109.12
C LEU A 236 -39.51 35.78 109.39
N ARG A 237 -40.30 36.20 108.40
CA ARG A 237 -41.37 37.20 108.60
C ARG A 237 -42.47 36.65 109.51
N GLU A 238 -42.97 35.44 109.27
CA GLU A 238 -43.98 34.82 110.13
C GLU A 238 -43.49 34.63 111.57
N ILE A 239 -42.20 34.32 111.77
CA ILE A 239 -41.59 34.24 113.11
C ILE A 239 -41.58 35.62 113.77
N ALA A 240 -41.19 36.68 113.04
CA ALA A 240 -41.22 38.05 113.56
C ALA A 240 -42.65 38.55 113.83
N GLU A 241 -43.62 38.17 113.00
CA GLU A 241 -45.05 38.46 113.20
C GLU A 241 -45.58 37.73 114.45
N ARG A 242 -45.29 36.44 114.63
CA ARG A 242 -45.64 35.69 115.85
C ARG A 242 -44.98 36.26 117.11
N GLN A 243 -43.70 36.64 117.05
CA GLN A 243 -43.01 37.30 118.17
C GLN A 243 -43.62 38.68 118.50
N LEU A 244 -44.11 39.42 117.49
CA LEU A 244 -44.85 40.66 117.70
C LEU A 244 -46.20 40.39 118.37
N GLU A 245 -46.93 39.37 117.92
CA GLU A 245 -48.20 38.95 118.51
C GLU A 245 -48.04 38.50 119.97
N GLU A 246 -47.05 37.63 120.27
CA GLU A 246 -46.70 37.19 121.63
C GLU A 246 -46.37 38.38 122.54
N ALA A 247 -45.55 39.34 122.06
CA ALA A 247 -45.23 40.55 122.82
C ALA A 247 -46.43 41.47 123.04
N LEU A 248 -47.36 41.55 122.07
CA LEU A 248 -48.61 42.28 122.21
C LEU A 248 -49.58 41.60 123.17
N GLU A 249 -49.64 40.26 123.18
CA GLU A 249 -50.45 39.48 124.13
C GLU A 249 -49.92 39.64 125.56
N ALA A 250 -48.62 39.47 125.78
CA ALA A 250 -47.98 39.72 127.07
C ALA A 250 -48.23 41.15 127.58
N LEU A 251 -48.23 42.16 126.70
CA LEU A 251 -48.60 43.53 127.05
C LEU A 251 -50.09 43.72 127.38
N LYS A 252 -51.00 42.92 126.80
CA LYS A 252 -52.41 42.88 127.23
C LYS A 252 -52.52 42.23 128.60
N GLU A 253 -51.88 41.09 128.82
CA GLU A 253 -51.89 40.39 130.11
C GLU A 253 -51.34 41.27 131.24
N GLU A 254 -50.17 41.88 131.07
CA GLU A 254 -49.61 42.87 132.01
C GLU A 254 -50.57 44.03 132.27
N ARG A 255 -51.28 44.51 131.25
CA ARG A 255 -52.30 45.56 131.41
C ARG A 255 -53.53 45.06 132.17
N GLU A 256 -53.95 43.82 131.97
CA GLU A 256 -55.06 43.19 132.67
C GLU A 256 -54.72 42.89 134.13
N GLN A 257 -53.53 42.34 134.41
CA GLN A 257 -52.97 42.18 135.75
C GLN A 257 -52.83 43.52 136.47
N LYS A 258 -52.29 44.55 135.82
CA LYS A 258 -52.24 45.91 136.37
C LYS A 258 -53.63 46.49 136.65
N ASN A 259 -54.63 46.10 135.86
CA ASN A 259 -56.03 46.47 136.10
C ASN A 259 -56.71 45.61 137.17
N SER A 260 -56.33 44.34 137.38
CA SER A 260 -56.80 43.52 138.51
C SER A 260 -56.22 44.01 139.82
N LEU A 261 -54.91 44.24 139.88
CA LEU A 261 -54.23 44.85 141.04
C LEU A 261 -54.80 46.24 141.36
N ARG A 262 -55.16 47.06 140.35
CA ARG A 262 -55.90 48.31 140.57
C ARG A 262 -57.31 48.08 141.10
N ARG A 263 -58.03 47.05 140.64
CA ARG A 263 -59.35 46.67 141.16
C ARG A 263 -59.26 46.19 142.60
N GLU A 264 -58.28 45.35 142.94
CA GLU A 264 -58.00 44.86 144.29
C GLU A 264 -57.60 45.99 145.23
N LEU A 265 -56.68 46.88 144.82
CA LEU A 265 -56.37 48.11 145.56
C LEU A 265 -57.61 49.00 145.72
N SER A 266 -58.46 49.12 144.70
CA SER A 266 -59.70 49.89 144.82
C SER A 266 -60.71 49.25 145.77
N ALA A 267 -60.79 47.92 145.80
CA ALA A 267 -61.62 47.16 146.74
C ALA A 267 -61.10 47.29 148.18
N LEU A 268 -59.79 47.21 148.38
CA LEU A 268 -59.12 47.50 149.67
C LEU A 268 -59.36 48.94 150.15
N THR A 269 -59.40 49.92 149.24
CA THR A 269 -59.77 51.30 149.62
C THR A 269 -61.25 51.51 149.87
N LEU A 270 -62.14 50.63 149.38
CA LEU A 270 -63.58 50.73 149.59
C LEU A 270 -64.05 49.96 150.85
N ASN A 271 -63.42 48.81 151.16
CA ASN A 271 -63.72 47.99 152.34
C ASN A 271 -62.44 47.70 153.19
N PRO A 272 -62.03 48.62 154.09
CA PRO A 272 -60.84 48.44 154.93
C PRO A 272 -60.92 47.39 156.05
N PHE A 273 -62.00 46.59 156.12
CA PHE A 273 -62.29 45.70 157.26
C PHE A 273 -62.52 44.22 156.94
N ASP A 274 -62.58 43.80 155.68
CA ASP A 274 -62.71 42.37 155.29
C ASP A 274 -61.34 41.72 154.99
N SER A 275 -60.35 42.04 155.81
CA SER A 275 -59.06 41.31 155.83
C SER A 275 -59.18 40.03 156.68
N VAL A 276 -58.26 39.09 156.50
CA VAL A 276 -58.07 37.88 157.35
C VAL A 276 -59.12 36.74 157.17
N GLY A 277 -59.86 36.70 156.06
CA GLY A 277 -60.96 35.72 155.86
C GLY A 277 -60.65 34.40 155.11
N ASN A 278 -59.55 34.29 154.35
CA ASN A 278 -59.34 33.19 153.39
C ASN A 278 -57.89 32.68 153.29
N LEU A 279 -57.14 32.73 154.38
CA LEU A 279 -55.99 31.85 154.60
C LEU A 279 -56.45 30.77 155.58
N GLU A 280 -56.05 29.52 155.35
CA GLU A 280 -56.36 28.37 156.23
C GLU A 280 -57.75 27.70 156.05
N LEU A 281 -58.14 27.45 154.79
CA LEU A 281 -58.82 26.18 154.46
C LEU A 281 -57.80 25.21 153.83
N HIS A 282 -57.26 24.35 154.70
CA HIS A 282 -56.49 23.15 154.36
C HIS A 282 -57.26 22.29 153.32
N LEU A 283 -56.63 21.84 152.23
CA LEU A 283 -55.68 20.71 152.13
C LEU A 283 -56.37 19.35 152.17
N GLU A 284 -57.17 19.01 151.15
CA GLU A 284 -57.51 17.61 150.83
C GLU A 284 -57.96 17.45 149.36
N GLN A 285 -56.99 17.29 148.44
CA GLN A 285 -57.07 16.46 147.21
C GLN A 285 -55.71 16.48 146.49
N LEU A 286 -54.79 15.64 146.99
CA LEU A 286 -53.53 15.24 146.36
C LEU A 286 -53.35 13.72 146.58
N ASP A 287 -53.74 12.93 145.59
CA ASP A 287 -53.34 11.54 145.25
C ASP A 287 -54.14 11.16 143.98
N ASP A 288 -53.69 10.34 143.03
CA ASP A 288 -52.47 9.50 142.97
C ASP A 288 -51.33 10.21 142.18
N SER A 289 -50.05 10.22 142.58
CA SER A 289 -49.05 9.12 142.62
C SER A 289 -48.96 8.32 141.29
N GLN A 290 -47.95 8.54 140.44
CA GLN A 290 -46.49 8.29 140.49
C GLN A 290 -46.08 6.89 139.97
N GLU A 291 -45.14 6.91 139.01
CA GLU A 291 -44.22 5.87 138.50
C GLU A 291 -44.44 4.39 138.87
N GLU A 292 -44.42 3.55 137.84
CA GLU A 292 -43.42 2.47 137.78
C GLU A 292 -43.00 2.23 136.32
N GLY A 293 -41.75 1.79 136.12
CA GLY A 293 -41.25 1.35 134.81
C GLY A 293 -40.90 -0.13 134.81
N GLN A 294 -40.16 -0.56 133.79
CA GLN A 294 -39.45 -1.85 133.69
C GLN A 294 -40.26 -3.05 133.14
N GLY A 295 -39.59 -3.87 132.31
CA GLY A 295 -40.14 -5.04 131.60
C GLY A 295 -40.68 -4.70 130.19
N GLY A 296 -40.17 -5.24 129.07
CA GLY A 296 -39.19 -6.33 128.88
C GLY A 296 -39.89 -7.61 128.39
N GLU A 297 -39.27 -8.29 127.41
CA GLU A 297 -39.77 -9.48 126.69
C GLU A 297 -40.90 -9.14 125.68
N GLY A 298 -40.96 -9.69 124.46
CA GLY A 298 -40.59 -11.02 123.95
C GLY A 298 -41.89 -11.69 123.50
N GLU A 299 -42.06 -12.29 122.33
CA GLU A 299 -41.12 -12.95 121.42
C GLU A 299 -41.66 -13.00 119.97
N ASN A 300 -40.76 -13.10 118.98
CA ASN A 300 -40.79 -13.94 117.74
C ASN A 300 -42.04 -13.88 116.78
N GLN A 301 -41.93 -14.07 115.46
CA GLN A 301 -40.97 -14.93 114.74
C GLN A 301 -40.91 -14.58 113.23
N ASP A 302 -39.69 -14.62 112.64
CA ASP A 302 -39.24 -14.99 111.27
C ASP A 302 -40.04 -14.53 110.00
N ASP A 303 -39.47 -14.27 108.81
CA ASP A 303 -38.07 -14.37 108.33
C ASP A 303 -37.80 -13.45 107.10
N SER A 304 -36.55 -13.49 106.62
CA SER A 304 -35.96 -12.72 105.51
C SER A 304 -36.48 -13.08 104.10
N ASN A 305 -36.42 -12.15 103.12
CA ASN A 305 -35.25 -12.00 102.21
C ASN A 305 -35.45 -11.08 100.96
N ASN A 306 -34.49 -10.16 100.75
CA ASN A 306 -33.96 -9.47 99.53
C ASN A 306 -34.81 -9.00 98.30
N ASN A 307 -34.77 -7.66 98.09
CA ASN A 307 -34.16 -6.91 96.95
C ASN A 307 -34.18 -7.43 95.50
N SER A 308 -34.58 -6.59 94.53
CA SER A 308 -33.67 -5.61 93.86
C SER A 308 -34.39 -4.66 92.85
N SER A 309 -33.65 -3.71 92.25
CA SER A 309 -34.09 -2.51 91.52
C SER A 309 -34.21 -2.67 89.99
N GLY A 310 -35.01 -1.81 89.32
CA GLY A 310 -34.55 -1.18 88.05
C GLY A 310 -35.52 -0.95 86.87
N SER A 311 -36.00 0.31 86.75
CA SER A 311 -36.11 1.09 85.49
C SER A 311 -37.29 0.99 84.47
N ALA A 312 -37.74 2.19 84.06
CA ALA A 312 -38.16 2.64 82.72
C ALA A 312 -39.61 2.48 82.14
N HIS A 313 -40.05 3.60 81.54
CA HIS A 313 -40.93 3.81 80.36
C HIS A 313 -42.48 3.77 80.41
N SER A 314 -43.05 4.94 80.01
CA SER A 314 -43.99 5.14 78.85
C SER A 314 -45.46 5.56 79.06
N SER A 315 -45.82 6.63 78.34
CA SER A 315 -47.07 6.84 77.54
C SER A 315 -48.46 7.10 78.17
N SER A 316 -49.08 8.22 77.75
CA SER A 316 -50.49 8.38 77.28
C SER A 316 -50.71 9.88 76.95
N SER A 317 -51.30 10.36 75.84
CA SER A 317 -52.53 10.06 75.07
C SER A 317 -53.79 10.87 75.46
N LYS A 318 -54.00 11.98 74.72
CA LYS A 318 -55.29 12.50 74.16
C LYS A 318 -56.52 12.70 75.08
N SER A 319 -57.07 13.94 75.14
CA SER A 319 -58.18 14.40 74.26
C SER A 319 -59.01 15.62 74.76
N ASN A 320 -59.43 16.47 73.80
CA ASN A 320 -60.61 17.39 73.68
C ASN A 320 -61.34 18.06 74.88
N GLY A 321 -61.74 19.33 74.66
CA GLY A 321 -62.94 19.95 75.27
C GLY A 321 -63.14 21.46 74.97
N LEU A 322 -64.23 21.84 74.29
CA LEU A 322 -64.60 23.26 73.98
C LEU A 322 -65.26 24.00 75.16
N ILE A 323 -65.27 25.34 75.15
CA ILE A 323 -66.49 26.18 75.32
C ILE A 323 -66.24 27.67 74.96
N ASN A 324 -67.34 28.41 74.74
CA ASN A 324 -67.51 29.71 74.07
C ASN A 324 -67.88 30.86 75.06
N ARG A 325 -67.46 32.14 74.84
CA ARG A 325 -68.33 33.38 74.87
C ARG A 325 -67.65 34.77 75.04
N TYR A 326 -68.10 35.72 74.19
CA TYR A 326 -68.44 37.16 74.41
C TYR A 326 -67.41 38.33 74.58
N SER A 327 -67.36 39.19 73.54
CA SER A 327 -67.81 40.63 73.51
C SER A 327 -66.84 41.85 73.57
N THR A 328 -67.06 42.76 72.59
CA THR A 328 -66.89 44.26 72.58
C THR A 328 -65.47 44.90 72.65
N SER A 329 -65.16 46.05 72.02
CA SER A 329 -65.83 46.85 70.94
C SER A 329 -64.95 48.00 70.40
N ARG A 330 -64.93 48.21 69.06
CA ARG A 330 -65.14 49.48 68.27
C ARG A 330 -64.77 49.21 66.78
N SER A 331 -65.23 49.89 65.72
CA SER A 331 -65.78 51.24 65.36
C SER A 331 -64.70 52.33 65.12
N SER A 332 -64.56 52.98 63.95
CA SER A 332 -65.36 53.00 62.70
C SER A 332 -64.59 53.64 61.51
N ASP A 333 -65.08 53.42 60.28
CA ASP A 333 -64.57 53.91 58.96
C ASP A 333 -64.40 55.43 58.77
N MET A 334 -63.62 55.83 57.73
CA MET A 334 -64.12 56.76 56.68
C MET A 334 -63.27 56.88 55.38
N PHE A 335 -63.97 56.82 54.23
CA PHE A 335 -63.73 57.43 52.89
C PHE A 335 -62.58 56.99 51.92
N LEU A 336 -63.01 56.26 50.88
CA LEU A 336 -62.77 56.45 49.42
C LEU A 336 -61.54 57.27 48.92
N ARG A 337 -60.72 56.65 48.04
CA ARG A 337 -60.54 56.97 46.58
C ARG A 337 -59.23 56.38 46.00
N ALA A 338 -59.32 55.61 44.90
CA ALA A 338 -58.16 55.16 44.10
C ALA A 338 -57.72 56.24 43.07
N PRO A 339 -56.49 56.19 42.53
CA PRO A 339 -56.34 55.59 41.19
C PRO A 339 -54.99 54.92 40.82
N ALA A 340 -55.09 54.01 39.82
CA ALA A 340 -54.13 53.73 38.73
C ALA A 340 -52.74 53.08 38.98
N SER A 341 -52.71 51.74 38.83
CA SER A 341 -51.93 50.90 37.86
C SER A 341 -50.45 51.18 37.52
N GLY A 342 -49.68 50.10 37.32
CA GLY A 342 -48.27 50.18 36.89
C GLY A 342 -47.58 48.87 36.45
N LEU A 343 -48.22 48.03 35.62
CA LEU A 343 -47.62 47.05 34.68
C LEU A 343 -46.57 45.99 35.09
N VAL A 344 -45.93 46.05 36.27
CA VAL A 344 -44.85 45.12 36.65
C VAL A 344 -45.38 43.82 37.27
N SER A 345 -46.51 43.87 37.98
CA SER A 345 -47.05 42.74 38.75
C SER A 345 -47.54 41.56 37.89
N ASP A 346 -48.05 41.82 36.68
CA ASP A 346 -48.63 40.78 35.83
C ASP A 346 -47.54 39.93 35.14
N LEU A 347 -46.47 40.57 34.66
CA LEU A 347 -45.40 39.86 33.95
C LEU A 347 -44.62 38.91 34.87
N LEU A 348 -44.40 39.29 36.13
CA LEU A 348 -43.83 38.39 37.14
C LEU A 348 -44.80 37.25 37.48
N SER A 349 -46.11 37.51 37.51
CA SER A 349 -47.12 36.49 37.80
C SER A 349 -47.22 35.43 36.69
N GLU A 350 -47.19 35.85 35.41
CA GLU A 350 -47.16 34.92 34.27
C GLU A 350 -45.83 34.15 34.17
N LEU A 351 -44.69 34.81 34.37
CA LEU A 351 -43.38 34.15 34.34
C LEU A 351 -43.31 33.07 35.44
N HIS A 352 -43.63 33.44 36.68
CA HIS A 352 -43.65 32.51 37.82
C HIS A 352 -44.68 31.39 37.66
N PHE A 353 -45.83 31.61 37.01
CA PHE A 353 -46.77 30.52 36.73
C PHE A 353 -46.22 29.53 35.69
N SER A 354 -45.64 30.03 34.60
CA SER A 354 -45.09 29.18 33.54
C SER A 354 -43.87 28.38 34.02
N ASP A 355 -43.00 28.98 34.83
CA ASP A 355 -41.83 28.31 35.39
C ASP A 355 -42.20 27.41 36.57
N SER A 356 -43.20 27.75 37.38
CA SER A 356 -43.74 26.84 38.40
C SER A 356 -44.44 25.61 37.78
N GLN A 357 -45.11 25.75 36.64
CA GLN A 357 -45.63 24.60 35.89
C GLN A 357 -44.51 23.73 35.31
N LYS A 358 -43.47 24.32 34.73
CA LYS A 358 -42.29 23.57 34.24
C LYS A 358 -41.58 22.84 35.39
N LEU A 359 -41.34 23.50 36.53
CA LEU A 359 -40.76 22.87 37.71
C LEU A 359 -41.64 21.74 38.24
N LYS A 360 -42.97 21.90 38.28
CA LYS A 360 -43.88 20.80 38.65
C LYS A 360 -43.83 19.62 37.68
N GLN A 361 -43.69 19.89 36.38
CA GLN A 361 -43.59 18.82 35.38
C GLN A 361 -42.22 18.12 35.43
N GLN A 362 -41.14 18.85 35.66
CA GLN A 362 -39.81 18.31 35.92
C GLN A 362 -39.76 17.51 37.23
N LEU A 363 -40.41 17.98 38.30
CA LEU A 363 -40.51 17.27 39.58
C LEU A 363 -41.32 15.97 39.43
N LEU A 364 -42.46 15.99 38.74
CA LEU A 364 -43.20 14.76 38.41
C LEU A 364 -42.41 13.80 37.51
N GLN A 365 -41.50 14.31 36.67
CA GLN A 365 -40.61 13.46 35.88
C GLN A 365 -39.51 12.86 36.77
N ALA A 366 -38.87 13.66 37.62
CA ALA A 366 -37.89 13.21 38.60
C ALA A 366 -38.49 12.20 39.61
N GLU A 367 -39.77 12.32 39.98
CA GLU A 367 -40.46 11.32 40.81
C GLU A 367 -40.67 9.98 40.07
N ARG A 368 -40.94 9.99 38.76
CA ARG A 368 -41.00 8.78 37.93
C ARG A 368 -39.62 8.16 37.73
N ASP A 369 -38.61 8.97 37.49
CA ASP A 369 -37.24 8.48 37.31
C ASP A 369 -36.67 7.97 38.64
N LYS A 370 -36.95 8.65 39.76
CA LYS A 370 -36.64 8.16 41.12
C LYS A 370 -37.30 6.82 41.41
N SER A 371 -38.58 6.65 41.11
CA SER A 371 -39.28 5.37 41.35
C SER A 371 -38.78 4.24 40.43
N SER A 372 -38.40 4.56 39.19
CA SER A 372 -37.71 3.65 38.27
C SER A 372 -36.32 3.25 38.76
N LEU A 373 -35.53 4.21 39.29
CA LEU A 373 -34.23 3.93 39.89
C LEU A 373 -34.35 3.15 41.19
N THR A 374 -35.29 3.45 42.09
CA THR A 374 -35.49 2.64 43.31
C THR A 374 -35.86 1.21 42.95
N SER A 375 -36.72 0.97 41.95
CA SER A 375 -37.04 -0.38 41.51
C SER A 375 -35.82 -1.12 40.95
N LYS A 376 -34.94 -0.45 40.19
CA LYS A 376 -33.67 -1.04 39.74
C LYS A 376 -32.67 -1.27 40.87
N VAL A 377 -32.65 -0.40 41.88
CA VAL A 377 -31.80 -0.56 43.07
C VAL A 377 -32.29 -1.76 43.89
N GLU A 378 -33.60 -1.93 44.06
CA GLU A 378 -34.20 -3.12 44.69
C GLU A 378 -33.87 -4.40 43.90
N GLU A 379 -33.97 -4.37 42.56
CA GLU A 379 -33.59 -5.51 41.71
C GLU A 379 -32.10 -5.85 41.81
N LEU A 380 -31.21 -4.84 41.76
CA LEU A 380 -29.77 -5.02 41.92
C LEU A 380 -29.38 -5.45 43.34
N GLN A 381 -30.09 -4.97 44.38
CA GLN A 381 -29.92 -5.44 45.76
C GLN A 381 -30.36 -6.90 45.91
N MET A 382 -31.42 -7.33 45.23
CA MET A 382 -31.86 -8.72 45.22
C MET A 382 -30.88 -9.61 44.44
N GLN A 383 -30.36 -9.17 43.29
CA GLN A 383 -29.29 -9.87 42.58
C GLN A 383 -28.00 -9.96 43.42
N LEU A 384 -27.63 -8.88 44.13
CA LEU A 384 -26.50 -8.89 45.07
C LEU A 384 -26.74 -9.86 46.23
N MET A 385 -27.96 -9.91 46.78
CA MET A 385 -28.33 -10.85 47.85
C MET A 385 -28.22 -12.30 47.37
N MET A 386 -28.75 -12.62 46.18
CA MET A 386 -28.63 -13.94 45.57
C MET A 386 -27.18 -14.32 45.27
N SER A 387 -26.37 -13.38 44.78
CA SER A 387 -24.94 -13.58 44.54
C SER A 387 -24.16 -13.82 45.84
N LYS A 388 -24.42 -13.02 46.89
CA LYS A 388 -23.84 -13.23 48.23
C LYS A 388 -24.27 -14.56 48.85
N GLN A 389 -25.52 -14.98 48.66
CA GLN A 389 -26.00 -16.28 49.13
C GLN A 389 -25.34 -17.44 48.37
N ALA A 390 -25.13 -17.31 47.05
CA ALA A 390 -24.39 -18.28 46.26
C ALA A 390 -22.90 -18.35 46.65
N LEU A 391 -22.28 -17.19 46.94
CA LEU A 391 -20.90 -17.11 47.42
C LEU A 391 -20.77 -17.73 48.81
N SER A 392 -21.66 -17.41 49.75
CA SER A 392 -21.69 -18.04 51.09
C SER A 392 -21.87 -19.56 50.99
N GLN A 393 -22.74 -20.07 50.10
CA GLN A 393 -22.83 -21.52 49.84
C GLN A 393 -21.55 -22.11 49.23
N GLN A 394 -20.77 -21.33 48.48
CA GLN A 394 -19.48 -21.75 47.96
C GLN A 394 -18.40 -21.69 49.06
N GLU A 395 -18.42 -20.68 49.93
CA GLU A 395 -17.56 -20.55 51.10
C GLU A 395 -17.82 -21.66 52.12
N ASP A 396 -19.08 -22.04 52.39
CA ASP A 396 -19.44 -23.18 53.25
C ASP A 396 -18.95 -24.51 52.64
N ARG A 397 -19.04 -24.67 51.32
CA ARG A 397 -18.51 -25.85 50.61
C ARG A 397 -16.99 -25.89 50.65
N VAL A 398 -16.32 -24.77 50.40
CA VAL A 398 -14.86 -24.65 50.48
C VAL A 398 -14.39 -24.85 51.92
N GLY A 399 -15.05 -24.27 52.91
CA GLY A 399 -14.75 -24.47 54.32
C GLY A 399 -14.93 -25.92 54.77
N SER A 400 -16.00 -26.59 54.31
CA SER A 400 -16.20 -28.03 54.53
C SER A 400 -15.11 -28.86 53.85
N LEU A 401 -14.72 -28.54 52.61
CA LEU A 401 -13.62 -29.21 51.90
C LEU A 401 -12.25 -28.95 52.55
N THR A 402 -11.99 -27.73 53.03
CA THR A 402 -10.76 -27.37 53.75
C THR A 402 -10.70 -28.07 55.10
N GLN A 403 -11.80 -28.11 55.86
CA GLN A 403 -11.87 -28.84 57.13
C GLN A 403 -11.72 -30.36 56.94
N GLN A 404 -12.21 -30.90 55.81
CA GLN A 404 -11.93 -32.28 55.40
C GLN A 404 -10.46 -32.47 54.97
N LEU A 405 -9.85 -31.49 54.31
CA LEU A 405 -8.44 -31.53 53.91
C LEU A 405 -7.50 -31.44 55.11
N GLU A 406 -7.78 -30.57 56.09
CA GLU A 406 -7.04 -30.43 57.35
C GLU A 406 -7.17 -31.70 58.21
N ALA A 407 -8.36 -32.31 58.25
CA ALA A 407 -8.57 -33.61 58.89
C ALA A 407 -7.80 -34.75 58.18
N VAL A 408 -7.47 -34.61 56.90
CA VAL A 408 -6.65 -35.57 56.12
C VAL A 408 -5.16 -35.21 56.13
N GLN A 409 -4.77 -33.96 56.43
CA GLN A 409 -3.38 -33.51 56.52
C GLN A 409 -2.73 -33.71 57.89
N ASN A 410 -3.49 -34.10 58.93
CA ASN A 410 -2.95 -34.55 60.21
C ASN A 410 -3.11 -36.08 60.48
N PRO A 411 -2.54 -37.01 59.67
CA PRO A 411 -2.58 -38.44 59.93
C PRO A 411 -1.23 -38.98 60.45
N ASP A 412 -0.62 -38.36 61.46
CA ASP A 412 0.71 -38.76 61.96
C ASP A 412 0.90 -38.59 63.47
N VAL A 413 0.09 -39.30 64.27
CA VAL A 413 0.61 -40.07 65.42
C VAL A 413 -0.16 -41.40 65.48
N GLU A 414 0.55 -42.48 65.84
CA GLU A 414 0.02 -43.82 66.13
C GLU A 414 -0.44 -44.68 64.94
N ASN A 415 0.54 -45.29 64.26
CA ASN A 415 0.59 -46.75 64.28
C ASN A 415 2.02 -47.30 64.13
N ARG A 416 2.50 -48.06 65.12
CA ARG A 416 3.68 -48.91 65.01
C ARG A 416 3.39 -50.28 65.63
N HIS A 417 3.53 -51.28 64.77
CA HIS A 417 3.46 -52.73 64.93
C HIS A 417 3.52 -53.38 66.31
N GLU A 418 2.72 -54.45 66.39
CA GLU A 418 2.79 -55.60 67.29
C GLU A 418 4.21 -56.21 67.38
N GLU A 419 4.64 -56.61 68.58
CA GLU A 419 5.40 -57.87 68.82
C GLU A 419 5.36 -58.24 70.32
N GLU A 420 5.56 -59.51 70.64
CA GLU A 420 5.25 -60.14 71.94
C GLU A 420 6.22 -59.79 73.08
N THR A 421 5.75 -59.70 74.34
CA THR A 421 6.24 -60.42 75.56
C THR A 421 5.89 -59.73 76.90
N GLY A 422 5.58 -60.52 77.94
CA GLY A 422 5.44 -60.09 79.36
C GLY A 422 4.09 -59.41 79.68
N ASP A 423 3.13 -60.06 80.33
CA ASP A 423 3.07 -60.53 81.74
C ASP A 423 2.72 -59.43 82.76
N ASP A 424 1.88 -59.86 83.71
CA ASP A 424 1.20 -59.16 84.80
C ASP A 424 0.16 -58.08 84.44
N GLY A 425 -0.95 -58.08 85.17
CA GLY A 425 -2.17 -57.34 84.81
C GLY A 425 -2.35 -56.02 85.53
N THR A 426 -3.37 -55.26 85.14
CA THR A 426 -4.39 -54.66 86.03
C THR A 426 -5.53 -54.05 85.18
N ALA A 427 -6.76 -54.20 85.66
CA ALA A 427 -8.01 -53.86 84.99
C ALA A 427 -8.15 -52.44 84.39
N ALA A 428 -8.80 -52.34 83.23
CA ALA A 428 -9.68 -51.20 82.89
C ALA A 428 -10.73 -51.57 81.81
N PHE A 429 -12.00 -51.49 82.20
CA PHE A 429 -13.20 -51.20 81.39
C PHE A 429 -13.30 -51.72 79.94
N ASP A 430 -14.13 -52.76 79.81
CA ASP A 430 -14.88 -53.08 78.60
C ASP A 430 -15.82 -51.91 78.23
N TYR A 431 -15.75 -51.45 77.00
CA TYR A 431 -16.73 -50.55 76.38
C TYR A 431 -17.11 -51.14 75.03
N GLU A 432 -18.31 -51.72 74.96
CA GLU A 432 -18.93 -52.14 73.69
C GLU A 432 -19.05 -50.91 72.77
N VAL A 433 -18.12 -50.78 71.82
CA VAL A 433 -18.21 -49.78 70.76
C VAL A 433 -19.40 -50.14 69.88
N ASP A 434 -20.46 -49.32 69.94
CA ASP A 434 -21.67 -49.46 69.15
C ASP A 434 -21.33 -49.78 67.68
N THR A 435 -21.69 -50.99 67.24
CA THR A 435 -21.35 -51.51 65.92
C THR A 435 -21.91 -50.63 64.81
N LYS A 436 -23.04 -49.93 65.05
CA LYS A 436 -23.61 -48.95 64.12
C LYS A 436 -22.75 -47.70 63.98
N SER A 437 -22.13 -47.22 65.07
CA SER A 437 -21.20 -46.09 65.03
C SER A 437 -19.98 -46.41 64.17
N LYS A 438 -19.43 -47.63 64.30
CA LYS A 438 -18.32 -48.11 63.47
C LYS A 438 -18.71 -48.24 61.99
N GLU A 439 -19.85 -48.86 61.68
CA GLU A 439 -20.34 -48.99 60.30
C GLU A 439 -20.61 -47.63 59.63
N VAL A 440 -21.15 -46.66 60.38
CA VAL A 440 -21.37 -45.28 59.90
C VAL A 440 -20.04 -44.56 59.62
N LEU A 441 -19.04 -44.74 60.49
CA LEU A 441 -17.70 -44.19 60.28
C LEU A 441 -17.02 -44.79 59.04
N GLU A 442 -17.06 -46.11 58.89
CA GLU A 442 -16.54 -46.82 57.70
C GLU A 442 -17.28 -46.43 56.41
N ALA A 443 -18.59 -46.19 56.47
CA ALA A 443 -19.36 -45.68 55.34
C ALA A 443 -18.95 -44.26 54.95
N ARG A 444 -18.73 -43.38 55.94
CA ARG A 444 -18.27 -41.99 55.72
C ARG A 444 -16.84 -41.94 55.19
N MET A 445 -15.95 -42.80 55.69
CA MET A 445 -14.59 -42.97 55.15
C MET A 445 -14.60 -43.47 53.70
N ARG A 446 -15.45 -44.45 53.35
CA ARG A 446 -15.60 -44.92 51.96
C ARG A 446 -16.12 -43.81 51.03
N ALA A 447 -17.14 -43.06 51.45
CA ALA A 447 -17.65 -41.93 50.67
C ALA A 447 -16.59 -40.86 50.42
N SER A 448 -15.85 -40.46 51.47
CA SER A 448 -14.74 -39.51 51.35
C SER A 448 -13.59 -40.05 50.47
N SER A 449 -13.29 -41.35 50.56
CA SER A 449 -12.27 -41.99 49.69
C SER A 449 -12.68 -42.01 48.22
N GLU A 450 -13.97 -42.23 47.92
CA GLU A 450 -14.52 -42.12 46.56
C GLU A 450 -14.53 -40.68 46.03
N GLU A 451 -14.77 -39.69 46.89
CA GLU A 451 -14.68 -38.27 46.54
C GLU A 451 -13.24 -37.82 46.30
N LEU A 452 -12.29 -38.26 47.12
CA LEU A 452 -10.86 -38.03 46.89
C LEU A 452 -10.38 -38.68 45.58
N LEU A 453 -10.87 -39.88 45.23
CA LEU A 453 -10.62 -40.51 43.93
C LEU A 453 -11.16 -39.67 42.76
N LYS A 454 -12.42 -39.19 42.85
CA LYS A 454 -13.02 -38.30 41.84
C LYS A 454 -12.22 -37.00 41.68
N LEU A 455 -11.87 -36.34 42.78
CA LEU A 455 -11.06 -35.11 42.76
C LEU A 455 -9.66 -35.35 42.19
N ARG A 456 -9.04 -36.51 42.46
CA ARG A 456 -7.75 -36.89 41.89
C ARG A 456 -7.84 -37.15 40.38
N ASP A 457 -8.92 -37.78 39.92
CA ASP A 457 -9.20 -37.99 38.49
C ASP A 457 -9.54 -36.67 37.77
N GLU A 458 -10.25 -35.75 38.41
CA GLU A 458 -10.52 -34.41 37.91
C GLU A 458 -9.25 -33.57 37.81
N LEU A 459 -8.37 -33.61 38.83
CA LEU A 459 -7.06 -32.94 38.81
C LEU A 459 -6.15 -33.54 37.72
N SER A 460 -6.17 -34.87 37.56
CA SER A 460 -5.47 -35.58 36.49
C SER A 460 -5.98 -35.15 35.09
N GLN A 461 -7.31 -35.08 34.90
CA GLN A 461 -7.91 -34.56 33.68
C GLN A 461 -7.59 -33.09 33.44
N ALA A 462 -7.59 -32.24 34.47
CA ALA A 462 -7.22 -30.84 34.37
C ALA A 462 -5.75 -30.68 33.94
N GLY A 463 -4.84 -31.46 34.52
CA GLY A 463 -3.44 -31.53 34.11
C GLY A 463 -3.27 -32.01 32.66
N ALA A 464 -4.00 -33.04 32.24
CA ALA A 464 -4.00 -33.51 30.85
C ALA A 464 -4.52 -32.46 29.86
N ARG A 465 -5.60 -31.73 30.23
CA ARG A 465 -6.13 -30.60 29.44
C ARG A 465 -5.11 -29.46 29.34
N TYR A 466 -4.46 -29.09 30.45
CA TYR A 466 -3.41 -28.08 30.48
C TYR A 466 -2.23 -28.46 29.56
N ASN A 467 -1.70 -29.68 29.69
CA ASN A 467 -0.59 -30.17 28.86
C ASN A 467 -0.97 -30.19 27.37
N THR A 468 -2.21 -30.57 27.03
CA THR A 468 -2.72 -30.52 25.65
C THR A 468 -2.76 -29.09 25.12
N LEU A 469 -3.16 -28.13 25.95
CA LEU A 469 -3.27 -26.71 25.58
C LEU A 469 -1.89 -26.05 25.45
N GLU A 470 -0.94 -26.40 26.33
CA GLU A 470 0.46 -25.99 26.25
C GLU A 470 1.15 -26.56 25.00
N GLN A 471 0.88 -27.82 24.66
CA GLN A 471 1.42 -28.45 23.45
C GLN A 471 0.86 -27.80 22.17
N ARG A 472 -0.44 -27.48 22.13
CA ARG A 472 -1.03 -26.69 21.04
C ARG A 472 -0.40 -25.29 20.94
N TYR A 473 -0.21 -24.60 22.07
CA TYR A 473 0.44 -23.29 22.09
C TYR A 473 1.88 -23.36 21.53
N LYS A 474 2.65 -24.40 21.89
CA LYS A 474 4.00 -24.64 21.33
C LYS A 474 3.94 -24.89 19.81
N GLN A 475 3.03 -25.75 19.34
CA GLN A 475 2.83 -26.02 17.91
C GLN A 475 2.44 -24.76 17.13
N GLU A 476 1.49 -23.97 17.64
CA GLU A 476 1.05 -22.72 17.01
C GLU A 476 2.20 -21.70 16.96
N LYS A 477 2.96 -21.56 18.05
CA LYS A 477 4.14 -20.68 18.14
C LYS A 477 5.23 -21.04 17.13
N ASP A 478 5.51 -22.33 16.96
CA ASP A 478 6.51 -22.79 16.00
C ASP A 478 6.01 -22.77 14.55
N ARG A 479 4.68 -22.93 14.33
CA ARG A 479 4.02 -22.64 13.05
C ARG A 479 4.18 -21.17 12.67
N TRP A 480 3.82 -20.23 13.55
CA TRP A 480 3.99 -18.79 13.30
C TRP A 480 5.46 -18.40 13.08
N ARG A 481 6.40 -19.06 13.78
CA ARG A 481 7.84 -18.90 13.55
C ARG A 481 8.24 -19.37 12.14
N GLY A 482 7.73 -20.51 11.69
CA GLY A 482 7.94 -21.03 10.34
C GLY A 482 7.40 -20.09 9.28
N GLU A 483 6.15 -19.65 9.40
CA GLU A 483 5.52 -18.71 8.46
C GLU A 483 6.26 -17.36 8.41
N ALA A 484 6.69 -16.82 9.56
CA ALA A 484 7.50 -15.60 9.61
C ALA A 484 8.88 -15.78 8.96
N GLN A 485 9.52 -16.94 9.14
CA GLN A 485 10.80 -17.26 8.51
C GLN A 485 10.64 -17.40 6.98
N GLU A 486 9.61 -18.11 6.51
CA GLU A 486 9.30 -18.22 5.08
C GLU A 486 9.01 -16.86 4.44
N LEU A 487 8.26 -15.98 5.10
CA LEU A 487 8.01 -14.62 4.63
C LEU A 487 9.33 -13.82 4.55
N ALA A 488 10.20 -13.96 5.54
CA ALA A 488 11.52 -13.34 5.53
C ALA A 488 12.41 -13.88 4.38
N ASP A 489 12.33 -15.16 4.06
CA ASP A 489 13.04 -15.76 2.91
C ASP A 489 12.46 -15.32 1.56
N LYS A 490 11.13 -15.24 1.43
CA LYS A 490 10.44 -14.68 0.24
C LYS A 490 10.84 -13.21 0.02
N ILE A 491 10.93 -12.41 1.09
CA ILE A 491 11.42 -11.02 1.04
C ILE A 491 12.90 -10.97 0.61
N ARG A 492 13.77 -11.82 1.19
CA ARG A 492 15.18 -11.91 0.78
C ARG A 492 15.33 -12.28 -0.69
N GLN A 493 14.53 -13.21 -1.21
CA GLN A 493 14.53 -13.61 -2.60
C GLN A 493 14.08 -12.47 -3.53
N CYS A 494 13.01 -11.76 -3.17
CA CYS A 494 12.50 -10.60 -3.92
C CYS A 494 13.54 -9.45 -3.97
N ILE A 495 14.23 -9.17 -2.86
CA ILE A 495 15.34 -8.20 -2.83
C ILE A 495 16.48 -8.67 -3.74
N LYS A 496 16.77 -9.96 -3.81
CA LYS A 496 17.83 -10.50 -4.68
C LYS A 496 17.46 -10.40 -6.16
N SER A 497 16.24 -10.74 -6.56
CA SER A 497 15.80 -10.58 -7.96
C SER A 497 15.75 -9.11 -8.35
N SER A 498 15.20 -8.23 -7.50
CA SER A 498 15.17 -6.78 -7.74
C SER A 498 16.57 -6.18 -7.94
N LYS A 499 17.60 -6.69 -7.23
CA LYS A 499 19.00 -6.29 -7.47
C LYS A 499 19.52 -6.77 -8.83
N GLN A 500 19.22 -8.00 -9.24
CA GLN A 500 19.61 -8.53 -10.55
C GLN A 500 18.89 -7.78 -11.69
N ASP A 501 17.62 -7.44 -11.51
CA ASP A 501 16.87 -6.61 -12.46
C ASP A 501 17.47 -5.21 -12.56
N GLN A 502 17.85 -4.59 -11.44
CA GLN A 502 18.52 -3.29 -11.41
C GLN A 502 19.90 -3.33 -12.08
N GLU A 503 20.69 -4.38 -11.84
CA GLU A 503 21.98 -4.61 -12.52
C GLU A 503 21.76 -4.74 -14.03
N ARG A 504 20.76 -5.52 -14.47
CA ARG A 504 20.44 -5.70 -15.89
C ARG A 504 19.91 -4.42 -16.55
N ILE A 505 19.12 -3.61 -15.84
CA ILE A 505 18.71 -2.28 -16.31
C ILE A 505 19.94 -1.40 -16.51
N SER A 506 20.86 -1.36 -15.54
CA SER A 506 22.09 -0.56 -15.66
C SER A 506 23.10 -1.09 -16.70
N GLU A 507 23.01 -2.34 -17.13
CA GLU A 507 23.69 -2.85 -18.33
C GLU A 507 23.02 -2.33 -19.61
N LEU A 508 21.70 -2.48 -19.72
CA LEU A 508 20.93 -2.00 -20.87
C LEU A 508 21.04 -0.48 -21.05
N GLU A 509 21.07 0.30 -19.98
CA GLU A 509 21.32 1.74 -20.00
C GLU A 509 22.70 2.07 -20.58
N LYS A 510 23.73 1.28 -20.29
CA LYS A 510 25.08 1.43 -20.88
C LYS A 510 25.09 1.04 -22.35
N GLU A 511 24.42 -0.06 -22.74
CA GLU A 511 24.27 -0.51 -24.12
C GLU A 511 23.52 0.54 -24.98
N ILE A 512 22.43 1.11 -24.44
CA ILE A 512 21.68 2.21 -25.07
C ILE A 512 22.53 3.48 -25.13
N GLY A 513 23.27 3.81 -24.07
CA GLY A 513 24.19 4.97 -24.06
C GLY A 513 25.30 4.85 -25.10
N ALA A 514 25.89 3.67 -25.25
CA ALA A 514 26.89 3.39 -26.28
C ALA A 514 26.30 3.47 -27.70
N THR A 515 25.14 2.85 -27.92
CA THR A 515 24.42 2.91 -29.20
C THR A 515 24.03 4.34 -29.57
N ARG A 516 23.54 5.13 -28.60
CA ARG A 516 23.22 6.55 -28.78
C ARG A 516 24.46 7.36 -29.15
N LYS A 517 25.60 7.10 -28.50
CA LYS A 517 26.87 7.76 -28.86
C LYS A 517 27.29 7.45 -30.30
N VAL A 518 27.24 6.17 -30.70
CA VAL A 518 27.56 5.78 -32.09
C VAL A 518 26.59 6.44 -33.08
N ALA A 519 25.31 6.54 -32.74
CA ALA A 519 24.34 7.27 -33.55
C ALA A 519 24.70 8.76 -33.68
N THR A 520 24.99 9.47 -32.58
CA THR A 520 25.39 10.88 -32.63
C THR A 520 26.71 11.12 -33.35
N ASP A 521 27.68 10.22 -33.19
CA ASP A 521 28.97 10.28 -33.90
C ASP A 521 28.73 10.08 -35.41
N SER A 522 27.86 9.14 -35.81
CA SER A 522 27.49 8.91 -37.21
C SER A 522 26.67 10.06 -37.83
N GLU A 523 25.80 10.70 -37.06
CA GLU A 523 25.03 11.89 -37.46
C GLU A 523 25.97 13.09 -37.65
N GLY A 524 26.96 13.27 -36.76
CA GLY A 524 28.01 14.26 -36.92
C GLY A 524 28.85 14.06 -38.18
N HIS A 525 29.27 12.82 -38.46
CA HIS A 525 29.96 12.50 -39.71
C HIS A 525 29.10 12.73 -40.96
N LEU A 526 27.79 12.43 -40.89
CA LEU A 526 26.86 12.68 -41.99
C LEU A 526 26.66 14.17 -42.25
N ASN A 527 26.54 14.99 -41.20
CA ASN A 527 26.45 16.45 -41.33
C ASN A 527 27.71 17.05 -41.96
N VAL A 528 28.91 16.62 -41.55
CA VAL A 528 30.17 17.10 -42.16
C VAL A 528 30.22 16.72 -43.66
N ALA A 529 29.90 15.47 -44.01
CA ALA A 529 29.86 15.05 -45.41
C ALA A 529 28.80 15.81 -46.23
N GLN A 530 27.68 16.19 -45.61
CA GLN A 530 26.63 17.01 -46.21
C GLN A 530 27.09 18.46 -46.43
N GLU A 531 27.80 19.06 -45.48
CA GLU A 531 28.40 20.40 -45.61
C GLU A 531 29.49 20.44 -46.71
N GLU A 532 30.38 19.45 -46.75
CA GLU A 532 31.42 19.34 -47.80
C GLU A 532 30.80 19.20 -49.20
N LEU A 533 29.78 18.37 -49.36
CA LEU A 533 29.07 18.21 -50.63
C LEU A 533 28.28 19.47 -51.02
N LEU A 534 27.79 20.26 -50.05
CA LEU A 534 27.12 21.53 -50.32
C LEU A 534 28.12 22.57 -50.85
N ALA A 535 29.29 22.68 -50.21
CA ALA A 535 30.40 23.51 -50.68
C ALA A 535 30.86 23.11 -52.09
N PHE A 536 31.04 21.81 -52.35
CA PHE A 536 31.43 21.32 -53.67
C PHE A 536 30.37 21.61 -54.76
N SER A 537 29.08 21.50 -54.41
CA SER A 537 27.97 21.92 -55.30
C SER A 537 27.99 23.42 -55.59
N GLU A 538 28.34 24.25 -54.61
CA GLU A 538 28.50 25.70 -54.80
C GLU A 538 29.70 26.03 -55.70
N GLU A 539 30.86 25.41 -55.47
CA GLU A 539 32.05 25.55 -56.33
C GLU A 539 31.77 25.14 -57.78
N LEU A 540 31.10 23.99 -58.00
CA LEU A 540 30.69 23.56 -59.33
C LEU A 540 29.70 24.53 -60.00
N SER A 541 28.77 25.09 -59.24
CA SER A 541 27.83 26.10 -59.73
C SER A 541 28.54 27.40 -60.11
N ASN A 542 29.53 27.83 -59.31
CA ASN A 542 30.35 29.01 -59.56
C ASN A 542 31.24 28.81 -60.80
N LEU A 543 31.88 27.64 -60.94
CA LEU A 543 32.66 27.29 -62.13
C LEU A 543 31.80 27.22 -63.40
N TYR A 544 30.61 26.62 -63.30
CA TYR A 544 29.63 26.59 -64.40
C TYR A 544 29.19 28.00 -64.83
N HIS A 545 28.87 28.86 -63.86
CA HIS A 545 28.51 30.25 -64.10
C HIS A 545 29.65 31.01 -64.78
N HIS A 546 30.88 30.91 -64.26
CA HIS A 546 32.06 31.59 -64.81
C HIS A 546 32.32 31.18 -66.27
N ILE A 547 32.33 29.87 -66.57
CA ILE A 547 32.52 29.37 -67.94
C ILE A 547 31.41 29.85 -68.89
N CYS A 548 30.16 29.88 -68.42
CA CYS A 548 29.04 30.40 -69.22
C CYS A 548 29.17 31.91 -69.50
N VAL A 549 29.51 32.72 -68.48
CA VAL A 549 29.72 34.17 -68.61
C VAL A 549 30.87 34.48 -69.56
N CYS A 550 32.04 33.84 -69.40
CA CYS A 550 33.20 34.04 -70.27
C CYS A 550 32.95 33.68 -71.74
N ASN A 551 31.90 32.93 -72.06
CA ASN A 551 31.59 32.46 -73.42
C ASN A 551 30.23 32.96 -73.94
N ASN A 552 29.66 33.99 -73.31
CA ASN A 552 28.37 34.59 -73.67
C ASN A 552 27.26 33.51 -73.81
N LEU A 553 27.17 32.61 -72.82
CA LEU A 553 26.11 31.61 -72.68
C LEU A 553 25.27 31.97 -71.45
N THR A 554 23.95 31.93 -71.56
CA THR A 554 23.07 32.14 -70.40
C THR A 554 23.14 30.92 -69.48
N PRO A 555 23.60 31.05 -68.22
CA PRO A 555 23.70 29.92 -67.30
C PRO A 555 22.29 29.42 -66.92
N LYS A 556 22.06 28.10 -66.98
CA LYS A 556 20.84 27.48 -66.42
C LYS A 556 20.94 27.39 -64.89
N ARG A 557 19.83 27.46 -64.16
CA ARG A 557 19.85 27.41 -62.69
C ARG A 557 19.77 25.96 -62.21
N VAL A 558 20.73 25.13 -62.64
CA VAL A 558 20.70 23.66 -62.55
C VAL A 558 20.25 23.13 -61.19
N THR A 559 20.75 23.70 -60.08
CA THR A 559 20.34 23.34 -58.71
C THR A 559 18.87 23.62 -58.43
N LEU A 560 18.39 24.83 -58.75
CA LEU A 560 16.99 25.24 -58.54
C LEU A 560 16.04 24.55 -59.52
N ASP A 561 16.49 24.31 -60.75
CA ASP A 561 15.71 23.62 -61.77
C ASP A 561 15.56 22.12 -61.41
N TYR A 562 16.59 21.47 -60.85
CA TYR A 562 16.47 20.11 -60.29
C TYR A 562 15.41 20.01 -59.19
N TYR A 563 15.45 20.90 -58.20
CA TYR A 563 14.45 20.91 -57.12
C TYR A 563 13.05 21.32 -57.60
N ARG A 564 12.95 22.20 -58.61
CA ARG A 564 11.68 22.61 -59.24
C ARG A 564 11.05 21.49 -60.07
N ASP A 565 11.84 20.73 -60.83
CA ASP A 565 11.34 19.60 -61.62
C ASP A 565 11.04 18.38 -60.74
N GLY A 566 11.82 18.16 -59.66
CA GLY A 566 11.53 17.17 -58.61
C GLY A 566 10.27 17.48 -57.78
N ALA A 567 9.83 18.74 -57.75
CA ALA A 567 8.53 19.14 -57.21
C ALA A 567 7.38 18.88 -58.21
N ARG A 568 7.62 19.12 -59.51
CA ARG A 568 6.63 18.90 -60.58
C ARG A 568 6.36 17.42 -60.85
N ALA A 569 7.37 16.55 -60.78
CA ALA A 569 7.25 15.11 -60.99
C ALA A 569 6.31 14.40 -59.98
N SER A 570 5.97 15.05 -58.87
CA SER A 570 5.08 14.50 -57.83
C SER A 570 3.65 15.06 -57.89
N GLY A 571 3.35 15.94 -58.85
CA GLY A 571 2.13 16.76 -58.90
C GLY A 571 1.33 16.60 -60.19
N GLY A 572 0.93 15.37 -60.52
CA GLY A 572 -0.08 15.07 -61.54
C GLY A 572 0.40 14.29 -62.76
N GLY A 573 -0.45 13.37 -63.24
CA GLY A 573 -0.31 12.79 -64.59
C GLY A 573 0.23 11.35 -64.67
N SER A 574 -0.34 10.40 -63.93
CA SER A 574 -0.25 8.99 -64.35
C SER A 574 -1.12 8.78 -65.59
N GLY A 575 -0.52 8.70 -66.78
CA GLY A 575 -1.30 8.55 -68.02
C GLY A 575 -0.46 8.37 -69.29
N ARG A 576 -0.67 7.21 -69.95
CA ARG A 576 -0.10 6.73 -71.24
C ARG A 576 1.32 6.10 -71.10
N ARG A 577 1.45 4.77 -71.21
CA ARG A 577 1.40 3.88 -72.42
C ARG A 577 2.71 3.94 -73.23
N SER A 578 3.29 2.87 -73.77
CA SER A 578 2.85 1.46 -73.93
C SER A 578 4.04 0.52 -74.29
N HIS A 579 3.76 -0.79 -74.29
CA HIS A 579 4.52 -1.96 -74.82
C HIS A 579 5.47 -2.64 -73.83
N HIS A 580 5.55 -3.96 -73.67
CA HIS A 580 4.86 -5.21 -74.09
C HIS A 580 5.81 -6.34 -73.52
N VAL A 581 5.50 -7.62 -73.31
CA VAL A 581 4.39 -8.53 -73.69
C VAL A 581 4.43 -9.78 -72.76
N PHE A 582 3.27 -10.26 -72.26
CA PHE A 582 2.96 -11.63 -71.73
C PHE A 582 3.84 -12.19 -70.56
N SER A 583 3.52 -13.19 -69.71
CA SER A 583 2.40 -14.15 -69.51
C SER A 583 2.50 -14.75 -68.06
N GLN A 584 1.61 -15.56 -67.45
CA GLN A 584 0.23 -16.02 -67.69
C GLN A 584 -0.38 -16.63 -66.39
N GLN A 585 -1.65 -16.30 -66.02
CA GLN A 585 -2.54 -17.05 -65.08
C GLN A 585 -2.05 -17.24 -63.61
N ASN A 586 -2.88 -17.53 -62.59
CA ASN A 586 -4.31 -17.88 -62.55
C ASN A 586 -5.05 -17.31 -61.31
N SER A 587 -6.38 -17.35 -61.35
CA SER A 587 -7.33 -16.84 -60.33
C SER A 587 -7.48 -17.70 -59.04
N GLN A 588 -7.97 -17.10 -57.92
CA GLN A 588 -9.32 -17.38 -57.37
C GLN A 588 -9.72 -16.52 -56.11
N ARG A 589 -10.88 -15.84 -56.24
CA ARG A 589 -12.01 -15.66 -55.27
C ARG A 589 -11.85 -15.11 -53.82
N LYS A 590 -12.40 -13.88 -53.63
CA LYS A 590 -13.46 -13.46 -52.66
C LYS A 590 -13.20 -13.56 -51.11
N PRO A 591 -14.03 -12.96 -50.22
CA PRO A 591 -14.28 -11.51 -50.06
C PRO A 591 -14.27 -11.03 -48.57
N ARG A 592 -14.13 -9.72 -48.31
CA ARG A 592 -14.56 -9.07 -47.05
C ARG A 592 -15.08 -7.66 -47.40
N ALA A 593 -16.23 -7.13 -46.97
CA ALA A 593 -17.15 -7.28 -45.83
C ALA A 593 -17.19 -5.94 -45.06
N ASN A 594 -18.40 -5.44 -44.80
CA ASN A 594 -18.67 -4.07 -44.35
C ASN A 594 -18.27 -3.77 -42.90
N ASP A 595 -18.27 -2.47 -42.60
CA ASP A 595 -18.36 -1.88 -41.27
C ASP A 595 -19.26 -2.63 -40.28
N MET A 596 -18.85 -2.62 -39.02
CA MET A 596 -19.55 -1.90 -37.94
C MET A 596 -19.13 -2.42 -36.57
N PHE A 597 -18.33 -1.67 -35.81
CA PHE A 597 -18.42 -1.56 -34.34
C PHE A 597 -17.55 -0.40 -33.82
N VAL A 598 -18.10 0.81 -33.89
CA VAL A 598 -17.62 1.96 -33.09
C VAL A 598 -18.47 2.04 -31.83
N SER A 599 -17.86 1.85 -30.65
CA SER A 599 -18.15 2.55 -29.39
C SER A 599 -17.68 1.76 -28.17
N LYS A 600 -16.74 2.37 -27.42
CA LYS A 600 -16.65 2.47 -25.94
C LYS A 600 -15.20 2.51 -25.45
N ALA A 601 -14.42 3.48 -25.94
CA ALA A 601 -13.25 4.01 -25.23
C ALA A 601 -13.69 5.27 -24.45
N SER A 602 -14.51 5.09 -23.42
CA SER A 602 -15.04 6.17 -22.57
C SER A 602 -15.45 5.63 -21.19
N ALA A 603 -14.48 5.10 -20.45
CA ALA A 603 -14.58 4.85 -19.02
C ALA A 603 -13.18 4.54 -18.47
N LEU A 604 -12.51 5.55 -17.91
CA LEU A 604 -11.75 5.54 -16.65
C LEU A 604 -10.84 6.78 -16.61
N HIS A 605 -11.45 7.89 -16.17
CA HIS A 605 -10.73 9.11 -15.80
C HIS A 605 -11.11 9.45 -14.35
N PHE A 606 -10.60 8.66 -13.39
CA PHE A 606 -10.71 9.01 -11.97
C PHE A 606 -9.59 8.38 -11.12
N MET A 607 -9.06 9.21 -10.22
CA MET A 607 -8.07 8.94 -9.16
C MET A 607 -6.58 8.81 -9.53
N GLY A 608 -5.78 9.75 -9.00
CA GLY A 608 -4.47 9.41 -8.41
C GLY A 608 -3.23 10.07 -9.00
N GLU A 609 -3.09 11.39 -8.92
CA GLU A 609 -1.78 12.05 -9.08
C GLU A 609 -0.81 11.61 -7.96
N VAL A 610 0.41 11.23 -8.33
CA VAL A 610 1.60 11.40 -7.47
C VAL A 610 2.78 11.81 -8.35
N ASP A 611 2.97 13.12 -8.51
CA ASP A 611 4.09 13.67 -9.28
C ASP A 611 5.44 13.49 -8.56
N SER A 612 6.46 13.11 -9.34
CA SER A 612 7.86 13.41 -9.04
C SER A 612 8.47 14.12 -10.24
N ALA A 613 8.57 15.44 -10.15
CA ALA A 613 9.23 16.27 -11.15
C ALA A 613 10.77 16.18 -11.03
N GLY A 614 11.56 16.20 -12.10
CA GLY A 614 11.21 16.21 -13.53
C GLY A 614 12.29 16.91 -14.36
N ALA A 615 12.09 17.01 -15.68
CA ALA A 615 12.80 17.98 -16.53
C ALA A 615 12.04 18.24 -17.86
N SER A 616 11.92 19.52 -18.23
CA SER A 616 11.75 20.07 -19.59
C SER A 616 10.75 19.43 -20.59
N GLY A 617 9.64 20.13 -20.83
CA GLY A 617 9.48 20.95 -22.04
C GLY A 617 9.22 20.29 -23.42
N ASP A 618 8.03 20.59 -23.95
CA ASP A 618 7.60 20.58 -25.37
C ASP A 618 7.51 19.25 -26.16
N ALA A 619 6.54 19.26 -27.08
CA ALA A 619 6.32 18.37 -28.23
C ALA A 619 5.98 16.87 -27.99
N LEU A 620 4.73 16.53 -28.31
CA LEU A 620 4.31 15.20 -28.76
C LEU A 620 4.99 14.82 -30.09
N THR A 621 6.23 14.32 -30.06
CA THR A 621 6.81 13.54 -31.16
C THR A 621 7.68 12.42 -30.61
N CYS A 622 7.39 11.18 -30.96
CA CYS A 622 8.20 10.02 -30.55
C CYS A 622 9.57 10.04 -31.27
N PRO A 623 10.71 10.03 -30.56
CA PRO A 623 12.03 9.92 -31.19
C PRO A 623 12.35 8.44 -31.44
N GLY A 624 11.96 7.92 -32.61
CA GLY A 624 12.02 6.46 -32.83
C GLY A 624 11.80 5.99 -34.27
N SER A 625 12.12 6.80 -35.28
CA SER A 625 12.18 6.35 -36.68
C SER A 625 13.02 7.33 -37.50
N PRO A 626 14.09 6.90 -38.19
CA PRO A 626 14.75 7.71 -39.20
C PRO A 626 13.92 7.67 -40.48
N THR A 627 12.78 8.37 -40.49
CA THR A 627 12.15 8.76 -41.76
C THR A 627 13.06 9.81 -42.40
N LEU A 628 14.06 9.31 -43.15
CA LEU A 628 14.81 10.08 -44.12
C LEU A 628 13.82 10.60 -45.17
N ASP A 629 13.26 11.77 -44.92
CA ASP A 629 12.46 12.47 -45.89
C ASP A 629 13.35 12.75 -47.10
N PHE A 630 13.06 12.08 -48.22
CA PHE A 630 13.67 12.31 -49.54
C PHE A 630 13.47 13.76 -50.06
N ARG A 631 12.83 14.63 -49.26
CA ARG A 631 12.48 16.01 -49.57
C ARG A 631 13.42 17.06 -48.97
N ASP A 632 14.33 16.71 -48.06
CA ASP A 632 15.34 17.66 -47.59
C ASP A 632 16.31 18.02 -48.75
N PRO A 633 16.46 19.31 -49.12
CA PRO A 633 17.43 19.77 -50.11
C PRO A 633 18.90 19.52 -49.72
N SER A 634 19.14 19.20 -48.45
CA SER A 634 20.45 18.96 -47.85
C SER A 634 20.84 17.47 -47.90
N ASN A 635 19.87 16.55 -48.05
CA ASN A 635 20.11 15.11 -48.03
C ASN A 635 21.21 14.70 -49.04
N VAL A 636 22.23 14.00 -48.55
CA VAL A 636 23.40 13.52 -49.31
C VAL A 636 23.02 12.87 -50.66
N SER A 637 21.95 12.06 -50.71
CA SER A 637 21.51 11.43 -51.96
C SER A 637 20.96 12.43 -52.99
N ASN A 638 20.24 13.46 -52.53
CA ASN A 638 19.73 14.53 -53.39
C ASN A 638 20.87 15.41 -53.90
N LEU A 639 21.82 15.72 -53.01
CA LEU A 639 22.96 16.57 -53.26
C LEU A 639 23.94 15.93 -54.27
N VAL A 640 24.24 14.63 -54.14
CA VAL A 640 25.00 13.85 -55.14
C VAL A 640 24.30 13.84 -56.51
N ALA A 641 22.96 13.82 -56.55
CA ALA A 641 22.21 13.91 -57.80
C ALA A 641 22.26 15.32 -58.43
N VAL A 642 22.18 16.38 -57.62
CA VAL A 642 22.40 17.78 -58.05
C VAL A 642 23.80 17.95 -58.64
N ILE A 643 24.84 17.51 -57.93
CA ILE A 643 26.25 17.55 -58.36
C ILE A 643 26.41 16.83 -59.71
N ARG A 644 25.82 15.64 -59.87
CA ARG A 644 25.83 14.90 -61.14
C ARG A 644 25.15 15.68 -62.28
N CYS A 645 24.08 16.42 -61.99
CA CYS A 645 23.41 17.29 -62.94
C CYS A 645 24.23 18.55 -63.29
N GLN A 646 24.89 19.18 -62.31
CA GLN A 646 25.81 20.30 -62.52
C GLN A 646 26.98 19.88 -63.42
N ILE A 647 27.64 18.75 -63.13
CA ILE A 647 28.74 18.20 -63.94
C ILE A 647 28.30 17.95 -65.39
N LYS A 648 27.09 17.43 -65.64
CA LYS A 648 26.56 17.26 -67.00
C LYS A 648 26.41 18.59 -67.74
N HIS A 649 25.86 19.61 -67.08
CA HIS A 649 25.71 20.95 -67.67
C HIS A 649 27.05 21.65 -67.90
N LEU A 650 28.00 21.46 -66.98
CA LEU A 650 29.37 21.97 -67.08
C LEU A 650 30.10 21.39 -68.30
N ARG A 651 30.01 20.07 -68.53
CA ARG A 651 30.56 19.42 -69.73
C ARG A 651 29.97 20.01 -71.01
N VAL A 652 28.64 20.14 -71.10
CA VAL A 652 27.97 20.73 -72.27
C VAL A 652 28.36 22.20 -72.49
N ALA A 653 28.50 22.99 -71.42
CA ALA A 653 29.00 24.36 -71.55
C ALA A 653 30.44 24.37 -72.08
N VAL A 654 31.37 23.60 -71.49
CA VAL A 654 32.76 23.51 -71.95
C VAL A 654 32.86 23.08 -73.42
N ASP A 655 32.06 22.12 -73.88
CA ASP A 655 31.99 21.73 -75.29
C ASP A 655 31.46 22.84 -76.21
N LEU A 656 30.47 23.63 -75.76
CA LEU A 656 29.99 24.81 -76.48
C LEU A 656 31.02 25.95 -76.52
N CYS A 657 31.78 26.15 -75.44
CA CYS A 657 32.89 27.10 -75.37
C CYS A 657 33.98 26.72 -76.38
N ARG A 658 34.35 25.44 -76.42
CA ARG A 658 35.30 24.87 -77.39
C ARG A 658 34.86 25.05 -78.84
N GLN A 659 33.56 25.06 -79.11
CA GLN A 659 32.99 25.33 -80.44
C GLN A 659 32.90 26.84 -80.77
N LYS A 660 32.63 27.69 -79.77
CA LYS A 660 32.52 29.15 -79.94
C LYS A 660 33.86 29.87 -80.15
N GLY A 661 34.98 29.30 -79.72
CA GLY A 661 36.33 29.87 -79.90
C GLY A 661 36.80 30.02 -81.36
N VAL A 662 35.91 29.90 -82.34
CA VAL A 662 36.20 29.84 -83.78
C VAL A 662 35.58 31.00 -84.57
N MET A 663 34.69 31.85 -84.00
CA MET A 663 34.06 32.96 -84.76
C MET A 663 33.86 34.29 -83.97
N PRO A 664 33.88 35.48 -84.63
CA PRO A 664 33.96 36.79 -83.96
C PRO A 664 32.62 37.53 -83.73
N TYR A 665 32.75 38.67 -83.03
CA TYR A 665 31.71 39.51 -82.40
C TYR A 665 30.87 40.44 -83.31
N SER A 666 29.61 40.70 -82.91
CA SER A 666 28.79 41.94 -83.04
C SER A 666 27.35 41.67 -82.52
N GLY A 667 26.53 42.60 -81.98
CA GLY A 667 26.70 44.01 -81.60
C GLY A 667 25.33 44.73 -81.37
N LEU A 668 25.26 45.64 -80.39
CA LEU A 668 24.34 46.81 -80.22
C LEU A 668 22.85 46.71 -79.75
N SER A 669 22.61 47.38 -78.61
CA SER A 669 21.61 48.43 -78.28
C SER A 669 20.06 48.28 -78.30
N SER A 670 19.46 48.75 -77.19
CA SER A 670 18.14 49.41 -77.03
C SER A 670 18.13 50.09 -75.63
N SER A 671 17.43 51.18 -75.28
CA SER A 671 16.68 52.28 -75.90
C SER A 671 16.12 53.08 -74.71
N ALA A 672 16.29 54.41 -74.65
CA ALA A 672 16.20 55.19 -73.41
C ALA A 672 14.77 55.47 -72.86
N GLU A 673 13.71 55.07 -73.55
CA GLU A 673 12.33 55.24 -73.02
C GLU A 673 11.94 54.16 -72.02
N ALA A 674 12.52 52.95 -72.13
CA ALA A 674 12.34 51.91 -71.13
C ALA A 674 12.94 52.30 -69.76
N GLU A 675 13.96 53.17 -69.74
CA GLU A 675 14.65 53.57 -68.52
C GLU A 675 13.73 54.35 -67.56
N ARG A 676 12.86 55.22 -68.06
CA ARG A 676 11.97 56.05 -67.21
C ARG A 676 10.81 55.28 -66.57
N ASP A 677 10.20 54.34 -67.29
CA ASP A 677 9.19 53.46 -66.71
C ASP A 677 9.82 52.49 -65.71
N THR A 678 11.07 52.04 -65.96
CA THR A 678 11.82 51.25 -64.98
C THR A 678 12.24 52.06 -63.75
N GLU A 679 12.52 53.36 -63.85
CA GLU A 679 12.76 54.24 -62.70
C GLU A 679 11.51 54.39 -61.83
N SER A 680 10.34 54.61 -62.41
CA SER A 680 9.07 54.72 -61.66
C SER A 680 8.73 53.42 -60.92
N LEU A 681 8.87 52.27 -61.60
CA LEU A 681 8.77 50.95 -60.98
C LEU A 681 9.84 50.71 -59.91
N MET A 682 11.06 51.21 -60.09
CA MET A 682 12.14 51.11 -59.11
C MET A 682 11.81 51.93 -57.85
N GLU A 683 11.25 53.14 -57.97
CA GLU A 683 10.76 53.92 -56.83
C GLU A 683 9.67 53.18 -56.05
N GLU A 684 8.69 52.59 -56.73
CA GLU A 684 7.61 51.83 -56.07
C GLU A 684 8.16 50.58 -55.37
N VAL A 685 9.09 49.86 -56.00
CA VAL A 685 9.82 48.75 -55.39
C VAL A 685 10.64 49.20 -54.18
N LEU A 686 11.25 50.40 -54.19
CA LEU A 686 11.97 50.96 -53.04
C LEU A 686 11.02 51.35 -51.90
N LYS A 687 9.87 51.95 -52.21
CA LYS A 687 8.80 52.25 -51.23
C LYS A 687 8.27 50.97 -50.57
N LEU A 688 8.00 49.92 -51.36
CA LEU A 688 7.57 48.62 -50.85
C LEU A 688 8.66 47.89 -50.04
N LYS A 689 9.93 47.97 -50.46
CA LYS A 689 11.08 47.45 -49.68
C LYS A 689 11.23 48.16 -48.34
N SER A 690 11.08 49.49 -48.30
CA SER A 690 11.10 50.28 -47.07
C SER A 690 9.97 49.84 -46.12
N LEU A 691 8.72 49.79 -46.61
CA LEU A 691 7.57 49.34 -45.82
C LEU A 691 7.73 47.90 -45.30
N LEU A 692 8.28 46.99 -46.13
CA LEU A 692 8.60 45.62 -45.73
C LEU A 692 9.69 45.58 -44.66
N SER A 693 10.69 46.47 -44.74
CA SER A 693 11.74 46.60 -43.71
C SER A 693 11.14 47.05 -42.39
N THR A 694 10.33 48.11 -42.37
CA THR A 694 9.63 48.58 -41.17
C THR A 694 8.72 47.49 -40.58
N LYS A 695 8.04 46.69 -41.42
CA LYS A 695 7.23 45.55 -40.95
C LYS A 695 8.08 44.42 -40.35
N ARG A 696 9.26 44.13 -40.91
CA ARG A 696 10.22 43.16 -40.34
C ARG A 696 10.77 43.64 -38.99
N GLU A 697 11.07 44.93 -38.87
CA GLU A 697 11.52 45.56 -37.63
C GLU A 697 10.43 45.54 -36.56
N GLN A 698 9.17 45.88 -36.91
CA GLN A 698 8.02 45.75 -36.00
C GLN A 698 7.84 44.31 -35.50
N ILE A 699 8.00 43.31 -36.38
CA ILE A 699 7.96 41.89 -36.00
C ILE A 699 9.13 41.51 -35.06
N ALA A 700 10.33 42.04 -35.31
CA ALA A 700 11.49 41.81 -34.44
C ALA A 700 11.26 42.40 -33.03
N THR A 701 10.78 43.64 -32.93
CA THR A 701 10.46 44.29 -31.65
C THR A 701 9.36 43.55 -30.90
N LEU A 702 8.28 43.13 -31.58
CA LEU A 702 7.22 42.32 -30.95
C LEU A 702 7.75 40.97 -30.44
N ARG A 703 8.64 40.29 -31.20
CA ARG A 703 9.29 39.05 -30.75
C ARG A 703 10.15 39.28 -29.50
N THR A 704 10.89 40.38 -29.43
CA THR A 704 11.68 40.74 -28.24
C THR A 704 10.80 40.99 -27.02
N VAL A 705 9.71 41.75 -27.15
CA VAL A 705 8.75 42.00 -26.06
C VAL A 705 8.08 40.71 -25.61
N LEU A 706 7.64 39.85 -26.54
CA LEU A 706 7.08 38.53 -26.21
C LEU A 706 8.09 37.62 -25.50
N LYS A 707 9.38 37.66 -25.90
CA LYS A 707 10.44 36.90 -25.23
C LYS A 707 10.69 37.41 -23.80
N ALA A 708 10.69 38.73 -23.58
CA ALA A 708 10.82 39.32 -22.25
C ALA A 708 9.61 39.00 -21.35
N ASN A 709 8.39 39.05 -21.89
CA ASN A 709 7.18 38.64 -21.16
C ASN A 709 7.21 37.15 -20.81
N LYS A 710 7.63 36.27 -21.74
CA LYS A 710 7.82 34.84 -21.48
C LYS A 710 8.82 34.63 -20.33
N GLN A 711 10.00 35.24 -20.39
CA GLN A 711 11.02 35.13 -19.33
C GLN A 711 10.52 35.65 -17.98
N THR A 712 9.72 36.73 -17.97
CA THR A 712 9.13 37.28 -16.74
C THR A 712 8.10 36.33 -16.13
N ALA A 713 7.27 35.68 -16.96
CA ALA A 713 6.32 34.66 -16.51
C ALA A 713 7.04 33.39 -16.01
N GLU A 714 8.09 32.93 -16.70
CA GLU A 714 8.93 31.81 -16.28
C GLU A 714 9.62 32.08 -14.93
N LEU A 715 10.15 33.29 -14.72
CA LEU A 715 10.74 33.71 -13.45
C LEU A 715 9.69 33.76 -12.32
N ALA A 716 8.49 34.29 -12.61
CA ALA A 716 7.40 34.34 -11.63
C ALA A 716 6.92 32.94 -11.22
N LEU A 717 6.77 32.02 -12.18
CA LEU A 717 6.43 30.62 -11.93
C LEU A 717 7.53 29.90 -11.15
N SER A 718 8.80 30.13 -11.49
CA SER A 718 9.94 29.57 -10.75
C SER A 718 9.94 30.04 -9.29
N ASN A 719 9.73 31.34 -9.04
CA ASN A 719 9.64 31.92 -7.70
C ASN A 719 8.43 31.42 -6.90
N LEU A 720 7.30 31.15 -7.56
CA LEU A 720 6.12 30.58 -6.89
C LEU A 720 6.35 29.10 -6.55
N LYS A 721 7.00 28.34 -7.45
CA LYS A 721 7.37 26.94 -7.23
C LYS A 721 8.37 26.78 -6.09
N THR A 722 9.41 27.63 -6.02
CA THR A 722 10.38 27.57 -4.91
C THR A 722 9.73 27.91 -3.58
N LYS A 723 8.87 28.93 -3.51
CA LYS A 723 8.07 29.22 -2.31
C LYS A 723 7.22 28.03 -1.87
N TYR A 724 6.47 27.44 -2.79
CA TYR A 724 5.64 26.26 -2.50
C TYR A 724 6.46 25.08 -1.95
N GLU A 725 7.60 24.75 -2.56
CA GLU A 725 8.47 23.68 -2.04
C GLU A 725 9.09 24.03 -0.67
N THR A 726 9.44 25.30 -0.41
CA THR A 726 9.90 25.70 0.94
C THR A 726 8.80 25.59 1.99
N GLU A 727 7.56 26.00 1.69
CA GLU A 727 6.42 25.87 2.60
C GLU A 727 6.08 24.39 2.84
N LYS A 728 6.04 23.58 1.78
CA LYS A 728 5.84 22.12 1.86
C LYS A 728 6.93 21.44 2.70
N SER A 729 8.19 21.86 2.58
CA SER A 729 9.28 21.36 3.43
C SER A 729 9.08 21.74 4.90
N MET A 730 8.73 23.00 5.20
CA MET A 730 8.44 23.45 6.58
C MET A 730 7.24 22.71 7.20
N VAL A 731 6.17 22.51 6.44
CA VAL A 731 4.98 21.74 6.87
C VAL A 731 5.33 20.26 7.11
N SER A 732 6.16 19.66 6.27
CA SER A 732 6.66 18.29 6.47
C SER A 732 7.51 18.16 7.73
N GLU A 733 8.41 19.11 7.97
CA GLU A 733 9.30 19.14 9.15
C GLU A 733 8.51 19.34 10.45
N THR A 734 7.56 20.28 10.47
CA THR A 734 6.67 20.50 11.64
C THR A 734 5.78 19.29 11.91
N MET A 735 5.22 18.65 10.87
CA MET A 735 4.49 17.38 10.99
C MET A 735 5.38 16.24 11.52
N MET A 736 6.67 16.21 11.19
CA MET A 736 7.62 15.25 11.76
C MET A 736 7.90 15.53 13.24
N LYS A 737 8.12 16.80 13.62
CA LYS A 737 8.31 17.22 15.02
C LYS A 737 7.11 16.84 15.89
N LEU A 738 5.89 17.18 15.47
CA LEU A 738 4.66 16.83 16.18
C LEU A 738 4.47 15.30 16.34
N ARG A 739 4.86 14.49 15.35
CA ARG A 739 4.85 13.02 15.47
C ARG A 739 5.87 12.51 16.49
N ASN A 740 7.04 13.13 16.56
CA ASN A 740 8.08 12.77 17.52
C ASN A 740 7.71 13.18 18.95
N GLU A 741 7.14 14.38 19.14
CA GLU A 741 6.61 14.85 20.43
C GLU A 741 5.45 13.95 20.91
N LEU A 742 4.52 13.60 20.03
CA LEU A 742 3.44 12.64 20.34
C LEU A 742 3.97 11.25 20.70
N LYS A 743 5.10 10.83 20.11
CA LYS A 743 5.75 9.57 20.46
C LYS A 743 6.38 9.64 21.85
N ALA A 744 7.13 10.70 22.16
CA ALA A 744 7.72 10.92 23.48
C ALA A 744 6.64 10.95 24.58
N LEU A 745 5.55 11.71 24.38
CA LEU A 745 4.43 11.76 25.33
C LEU A 745 3.76 10.39 25.56
N LYS A 746 3.76 9.49 24.57
CA LYS A 746 3.27 8.11 24.73
C LYS A 746 4.25 7.24 25.52
N GLU A 747 5.56 7.42 25.32
CA GLU A 747 6.61 6.73 26.07
C GLU A 747 6.61 7.18 27.55
N ASP A 748 6.43 8.48 27.81
CA ASP A 748 6.23 9.03 29.14
C ASP A 748 4.96 8.46 29.80
N ALA A 749 3.82 8.48 29.10
CA ALA A 749 2.56 7.94 29.62
C ALA A 749 2.64 6.43 29.95
N ALA A 750 3.35 5.64 29.11
CA ALA A 750 3.62 4.24 29.40
C ALA A 750 4.54 4.07 30.64
N THR A 751 5.53 4.95 30.79
CA THR A 751 6.43 4.98 31.95
C THR A 751 5.68 5.33 33.23
N PHE A 752 4.79 6.32 33.22
CA PHE A 752 3.90 6.65 34.34
C PHE A 752 2.94 5.50 34.68
N SER A 753 2.40 4.81 33.67
CA SER A 753 1.56 3.62 33.89
C SER A 753 2.34 2.51 34.60
N SER A 754 3.55 2.21 34.14
CA SER A 754 4.46 1.23 34.75
C SER A 754 4.82 1.60 36.20
N LEU A 755 5.16 2.87 36.45
CA LEU A 755 5.40 3.39 37.81
C LEU A 755 4.16 3.24 38.70
N ARG A 756 2.96 3.55 38.20
CA ARG A 756 1.72 3.40 38.98
C ARG A 756 1.44 1.95 39.37
N VAL A 757 1.70 1.00 38.47
CA VAL A 757 1.60 -0.44 38.76
C VAL A 757 2.65 -0.88 39.78
N MET A 758 3.90 -0.39 39.68
CA MET A 758 4.94 -0.66 40.66
C MET A 758 4.57 -0.13 42.06
N PHE A 759 4.04 1.10 42.14
CA PHE A 759 3.59 1.68 43.41
C PHE A 759 2.41 0.91 44.01
N ALA A 760 1.41 0.54 43.21
CA ALA A 760 0.30 -0.29 43.68
C ALA A 760 0.80 -1.61 44.27
N SER A 761 1.64 -2.35 43.52
CA SER A 761 2.23 -3.61 43.98
C SER A 761 3.06 -3.45 45.27
N ARG A 762 3.73 -2.30 45.46
CA ARG A 762 4.48 -2.03 46.69
C ARG A 762 3.56 -1.68 47.87
N CYS A 763 2.43 -1.01 47.63
CA CYS A 763 1.40 -0.82 48.65
C CYS A 763 0.80 -2.17 49.08
N ASP A 764 0.47 -3.05 48.12
CA ASP A 764 -0.06 -4.39 48.41
C ASP A 764 0.94 -5.23 49.25
N GLN A 765 2.24 -5.12 48.96
CA GLN A 765 3.30 -5.73 49.77
C GLN A 765 3.35 -5.17 51.19
N TYR A 766 3.18 -3.86 51.39
CA TYR A 766 3.15 -3.27 52.74
C TYR A 766 1.89 -3.66 53.52
N VAL A 767 0.73 -3.78 52.86
CA VAL A 767 -0.49 -4.34 53.48
C VAL A 767 -0.24 -5.78 53.92
N THR A 768 0.32 -6.61 53.05
CA THR A 768 0.65 -8.01 53.37
C THR A 768 1.62 -8.12 54.55
N GLN A 769 2.64 -7.25 54.63
CA GLN A 769 3.58 -7.21 55.75
C GLN A 769 2.94 -6.74 57.06
N LEU A 770 1.96 -5.82 57.00
CA LEU A 770 1.20 -5.42 58.18
C LEU A 770 0.30 -6.55 58.68
N ASP A 771 -0.35 -7.27 57.77
CA ASP A 771 -1.16 -8.46 58.10
C ASP A 771 -0.30 -9.59 58.70
N GLU A 772 0.94 -9.76 58.24
CA GLU A 772 1.90 -10.72 58.82
C GLU A 772 2.38 -10.32 60.22
N MET A 773 2.56 -9.04 60.52
CA MET A 773 2.92 -8.57 61.87
C MET A 773 1.74 -8.54 62.86
N GLN A 774 0.50 -8.68 62.38
CA GLN A 774 -0.70 -8.72 63.22
C GLN A 774 -1.13 -10.14 63.61
N ARG A 775 -0.50 -11.19 63.06
CA ARG A 775 -0.65 -12.59 63.47
C ARG A 775 0.42 -13.01 64.46
#